data_AF-A0A2R7KQB7-F1
#
_entry.id   AF-A0A2R7KQB7-F1
#
_cell.length_a   1.000
_cell.length_b   1.000
_cell.length_c   1.000
_cell.angle_alpha   90.00
_cell.angle_beta   90.00
_cell.angle_gamma   90.00
#
_symmetry.space_group_name_H-M   'P 1'
#
loop_
_entity.id
_entity.type
_entity.pdbx_description
1 polymer ?
#
loop_
_entity_poly.entity_id
_entity_poly.type
_entity_poly.pdbx_seq_one_letter_code
_entity_poly.pdbx_strand_id
1 'polypeptide(L)'
;MNPKIIAFVLLQGAVCFYGKAQDRWKEIAARPTTLDLRPGVMDLKAGPFGLKLVKSSQTMAGLQPEGEIGFDYTPADWLAKRGKDGFYHLGDLNLQLRTDPSLSWQKFSTASQRHEVKTLTVLGDTLAAADLSATLAQNLPLNVKRYWIKEQNSLVLLFRISNTSTGPVELGALGIPMVFNNILEGKSLEETHAGNVFYDPYIGRDAGYVQVTRLTGEGPAMLVLPYGKTPLEAYSPLLDDPTPRGIAFEGFHEWMVYSKARTEQDWKVAEQWNEARSVVLKAGETRVYGLKFILADSIGGIEARLLQEHRPVAIGVPGYILPMDVNAKLFLKYPGQIKEIKVMPEGALQWQRKGISAEGWTTYQVKGKKWGNARLTLTYQDGLEQTISYKVIKPETELIADYGRFLTREQWFEEPYDLFKRSPSVISYDYEKKEQVKQDGRVWISGLSDEGGAGSWLGAIMKQLVQPSPLEIRKLQRFADSTLWGGLQVKDGPEKYGVKKSLFYYQPDSVPAGTYSPEINYKTWAAWNHKAANDVGRSYNYPHVAAADWVLYRLARNHQGLVTGKDWKWYLDLAFHTSMAMVSLAPTYAEFGQMEGTVFLLILKDLKDEGLVQQADLLEKAMRARADHWRSLKYPFGSEMPWDSTGQEEVYMWSDHFGYADKAHVTLNAILGYMPTLPSWGYNGSARRYWDFLYGGKLSRIERQLHHYGSGLNAIPVLKAFRSHPDDLHLLRVGYGGLMGAIGNITYDGFGPAAFHSFPSTMKIDGLSGDYGSGFFGYAVNSGTYIIRDKALGWLAFGGNLEVRKSLVHVEVTTASKSRVYLAPISLWLVLDAGTFKSVSYDMQSKAVELELNPRDEYTDHAYLKIEPSVASNVVYGLRNVFETERNKFKIPLKNGVLKVKLEPR
;
A
#
# COMPACT_ATOMS: atom_id res chain seq x y z
N MET A 1 24.72 -18.29 25.29
CA MET A 1 24.92 -18.87 23.95
C MET A 1 25.37 -17.73 23.04
N ASN A 2 26.44 -17.90 22.26
CA ASN A 2 27.12 -16.76 21.63
C ASN A 2 26.19 -15.99 20.67
N PRO A 3 25.93 -14.69 20.89
CA PRO A 3 25.02 -13.87 20.06
C PRO A 3 25.43 -13.80 18.58
N LYS A 4 26.68 -14.16 18.25
CA LYS A 4 27.15 -14.32 16.87
C LYS A 4 26.50 -15.48 16.11
N ILE A 5 25.96 -16.51 16.77
CA ILE A 5 25.42 -17.71 16.11
C ILE A 5 23.96 -17.51 15.68
N ILE A 6 23.20 -16.65 16.35
CA ILE A 6 21.80 -16.35 15.99
C ILE A 6 21.73 -15.26 14.92
N ALA A 7 22.61 -14.26 15.01
CA ALA A 7 22.87 -13.36 13.89
C ALA A 7 23.21 -14.16 12.63
N PHE A 8 24.01 -15.23 12.74
CA PHE A 8 24.39 -16.11 11.63
C PHE A 8 23.21 -16.83 10.95
N VAL A 9 22.10 -17.11 11.66
CA VAL A 9 20.98 -17.91 11.11
C VAL A 9 19.98 -17.04 10.32
N LEU A 10 19.78 -15.78 10.72
CA LEU A 10 19.02 -14.80 9.93
C LEU A 10 19.89 -14.14 8.84
N LEU A 11 21.19 -13.94 9.12
CA LEU A 11 22.16 -13.69 8.06
C LEU A 11 22.10 -14.83 7.05
N GLN A 12 21.90 -16.09 7.43
CA GLN A 12 21.76 -17.20 6.47
C GLN A 12 20.51 -17.14 5.58
N GLY A 13 19.39 -16.59 6.04
CA GLY A 13 18.22 -16.35 5.20
C GLY A 13 18.49 -15.25 4.17
N ALA A 14 19.04 -14.12 4.64
CA ALA A 14 19.55 -13.07 3.77
C ALA A 14 20.64 -13.60 2.84
N VAL A 15 21.60 -14.40 3.32
CA VAL A 15 22.77 -15.03 2.65
C VAL A 15 22.38 -16.21 1.75
N CYS A 16 21.20 -16.83 1.87
CA CYS A 16 20.73 -17.80 0.88
C CYS A 16 20.15 -17.08 -0.34
N PHE A 17 19.43 -15.97 -0.15
CA PHE A 17 18.99 -15.12 -1.24
C PHE A 17 20.14 -14.28 -1.81
N TYR A 18 20.98 -13.71 -0.95
CA TYR A 18 22.26 -13.09 -1.30
C TYR A 18 23.20 -14.10 -1.93
N GLY A 19 23.23 -15.36 -1.51
CA GLY A 19 24.12 -16.39 -2.06
C GLY A 19 23.70 -16.77 -3.47
N LYS A 20 22.40 -17.03 -3.69
CA LYS A 20 21.84 -17.24 -5.04
C LYS A 20 21.90 -15.97 -5.90
N ALA A 21 21.70 -14.78 -5.33
CA ALA A 21 21.81 -13.51 -6.05
C ALA A 21 23.28 -13.17 -6.37
N GLN A 22 24.21 -13.44 -5.45
CA GLN A 22 25.66 -13.26 -5.61
C GLN A 22 26.20 -14.26 -6.62
N ASP A 23 25.70 -15.49 -6.64
CA ASP A 23 26.01 -16.46 -7.69
C ASP A 23 25.43 -16.02 -9.04
N ARG A 24 24.21 -15.49 -9.10
CA ARG A 24 23.70 -14.82 -10.32
C ARG A 24 24.54 -13.61 -10.74
N TRP A 25 25.01 -12.79 -9.80
CA TRP A 25 25.86 -11.65 -10.12
C TRP A 25 27.22 -12.10 -10.67
N LYS A 26 27.79 -13.22 -10.18
CA LYS A 26 28.97 -13.85 -10.77
C LYS A 26 28.69 -14.38 -12.18
N GLU A 27 27.56 -15.08 -12.39
CA GLU A 27 27.13 -15.54 -13.71
C GLU A 27 26.98 -14.36 -14.69
N ILE A 28 26.35 -13.27 -14.25
CA ILE A 28 26.19 -12.03 -15.02
C ILE A 28 27.54 -11.39 -15.31
N ALA A 29 28.47 -11.37 -14.35
CA ALA A 29 29.80 -10.80 -14.52
C ALA A 29 30.64 -11.59 -15.54
N ALA A 30 30.45 -12.92 -15.63
CA ALA A 30 31.13 -13.78 -16.59
C ALA A 30 30.64 -13.62 -18.04
N ARG A 31 29.44 -13.04 -18.24
CA ARG A 31 28.90 -12.78 -19.58
C ARG A 31 29.67 -11.65 -20.27
N PRO A 32 29.87 -11.70 -21.60
CA PRO A 32 30.53 -10.62 -22.33
C PRO A 32 29.71 -9.33 -22.27
N THR A 33 30.41 -8.19 -22.23
CA THR A 33 29.82 -6.86 -22.43
C THR A 33 29.49 -6.69 -23.91
N THR A 34 28.22 -6.44 -24.23
CA THR A 34 27.73 -6.30 -25.61
C THR A 34 27.23 -4.89 -25.92
N LEU A 35 26.91 -4.09 -24.89
CA LEU A 35 26.69 -2.66 -25.01
C LEU A 35 28.06 -1.94 -24.99
N ASP A 36 28.52 -1.44 -26.13
CA ASP A 36 29.83 -0.79 -26.20
C ASP A 36 29.83 0.60 -25.53
N LEU A 37 30.44 0.69 -24.35
CA LEU A 37 30.58 1.94 -23.60
C LEU A 37 31.87 2.71 -23.95
N ARG A 38 32.81 2.13 -24.72
CA ARG A 38 34.10 2.76 -25.04
C ARG A 38 33.99 4.09 -25.80
N PRO A 39 33.03 4.27 -26.73
CA PRO A 39 32.83 5.57 -27.38
C PRO A 39 32.41 6.70 -26.42
N GLY A 40 31.93 6.35 -25.23
CA GLY A 40 31.45 7.27 -24.20
C GLY A 40 29.96 7.58 -24.29
N VAL A 41 29.53 8.62 -23.56
CA VAL A 41 28.15 9.13 -23.54
C VAL A 41 28.05 10.49 -24.25
N MET A 42 26.86 10.82 -24.75
CA MET A 42 26.47 12.16 -25.17
C MET A 42 25.87 12.88 -23.97
N ASP A 43 26.46 14.00 -23.56
CA ASP A 43 25.90 14.87 -22.53
C ASP A 43 25.07 15.98 -23.19
N LEU A 44 23.76 15.98 -22.95
CA LEU A 44 22.77 16.80 -23.65
C LEU A 44 21.87 17.52 -22.65
N LYS A 45 21.36 18.70 -23.03
CA LYS A 45 20.35 19.44 -22.26
C LYS A 45 18.98 19.24 -22.89
N ALA A 46 18.02 18.71 -22.13
CA ALA A 46 16.69 18.36 -22.61
C ALA A 46 15.59 18.95 -21.70
N GLY A 47 15.24 20.22 -21.92
CA GLY A 47 14.31 20.94 -21.05
C GLY A 47 14.89 21.06 -19.63
N PRO A 48 14.18 20.62 -18.58
CA PRO A 48 14.65 20.68 -17.19
C PRO A 48 15.57 19.50 -16.82
N PHE A 49 16.09 18.77 -17.80
CA PHE A 49 16.93 17.59 -17.58
C PHE A 49 18.31 17.73 -18.19
N GLY A 50 19.32 17.27 -17.44
CA GLY A 50 20.56 16.76 -17.99
C GLY A 50 20.35 15.34 -18.50
N LEU A 51 20.37 15.16 -19.82
CA LEU A 51 20.21 13.87 -20.50
C LEU A 51 21.58 13.30 -20.88
N LYS A 52 21.83 12.05 -20.53
CA LYS A 52 22.98 11.29 -21.02
C LYS A 52 22.53 10.12 -21.87
N LEU A 53 23.11 9.95 -23.06
CA LEU A 53 22.84 8.83 -23.96
C LEU A 53 24.14 8.06 -24.24
N VAL A 54 24.11 6.72 -24.20
CA VAL A 54 25.25 5.91 -24.66
C VAL A 54 25.45 6.13 -26.16
N LYS A 55 26.66 6.49 -26.62
CA LYS A 55 26.86 6.84 -28.04
C LYS A 55 26.58 5.70 -29.01
N SER A 56 26.97 4.46 -28.64
CA SER A 56 26.83 3.28 -29.51
C SER A 56 25.40 2.81 -29.67
N SER A 57 24.56 2.93 -28.64
CA SER A 57 23.17 2.43 -28.66
C SER A 57 22.14 3.54 -28.71
N GLN A 58 22.50 4.79 -28.39
CA GLN A 58 21.62 5.92 -28.08
C GLN A 58 20.49 5.59 -27.08
N THR A 59 20.70 4.63 -26.17
CA THR A 59 19.83 4.40 -25.00
C THR A 59 20.25 5.31 -23.85
N MET A 60 19.32 5.61 -22.95
CA MET A 60 19.57 6.51 -21.81
C MET A 60 20.59 5.91 -20.83
N ALA A 61 21.59 6.71 -20.50
CA ALA A 61 22.66 6.43 -19.53
C ALA A 61 22.48 7.21 -18.21
N GLY A 62 21.73 8.31 -18.26
CA GLY A 62 21.50 9.21 -17.14
C GLY A 62 20.38 10.20 -17.44
N LEU A 63 19.57 10.51 -16.44
CA LEU A 63 18.54 11.54 -16.50
C LEU A 63 18.48 12.28 -15.17
N GLN A 64 19.11 13.45 -15.14
CA GLN A 64 19.28 14.25 -13.93
C GLN A 64 18.37 15.47 -14.00
N PRO A 65 17.54 15.76 -12.99
CA PRO A 65 16.81 17.01 -12.95
C PRO A 65 17.78 18.19 -12.71
N GLU A 66 17.55 19.31 -13.39
CA GLU A 66 18.33 20.53 -13.15
C GLU A 66 18.23 20.97 -11.69
N GLY A 67 19.37 21.32 -11.07
CA GLY A 67 19.44 21.77 -9.68
C GLY A 67 19.71 20.67 -8.65
N GLU A 68 19.46 19.40 -8.98
CA GLU A 68 19.67 18.27 -8.07
C GLU A 68 21.00 17.56 -8.34
N ILE A 69 22.09 18.15 -7.86
CA ILE A 69 23.44 17.60 -8.04
C ILE A 69 23.56 16.26 -7.33
N GLY A 70 23.99 15.23 -8.07
CA GLY A 70 24.27 13.90 -7.52
C GLY A 70 23.08 12.93 -7.53
N PHE A 71 21.91 13.36 -8.01
CA PHE A 71 20.75 12.50 -8.20
C PHE A 71 20.54 12.16 -9.69
N ASP A 72 20.04 10.95 -9.96
CA ASP A 72 19.70 10.46 -11.31
C ASP A 72 18.47 9.55 -11.23
N TYR A 73 17.47 9.78 -12.10
CA TYR A 73 16.28 8.94 -12.14
C TYR A 73 16.55 7.54 -12.69
N THR A 74 17.68 7.34 -13.38
CA THR A 74 18.09 6.06 -13.99
C THR A 74 19.17 5.37 -13.14
N PRO A 75 19.34 4.04 -13.26
CA PRO A 75 20.40 3.32 -12.55
C PRO A 75 21.78 3.53 -13.22
N ALA A 76 22.23 4.78 -13.32
CA ALA A 76 23.46 5.18 -13.99
C ALA A 76 24.71 4.52 -13.39
N ASP A 77 24.73 4.34 -12.07
CA ASP A 77 25.74 3.61 -11.30
C ASP A 77 25.84 2.12 -11.68
N TRP A 78 24.79 1.56 -12.28
CA TRP A 78 24.73 0.17 -12.75
C TRP A 78 24.99 -0.01 -14.24
N LEU A 79 25.18 1.08 -15.01
CA LEU A 79 25.28 1.04 -16.47
C LEU A 79 26.34 0.03 -16.96
N ALA A 80 27.54 0.06 -16.37
CA ALA A 80 28.62 -0.86 -16.74
C ALA A 80 28.28 -2.34 -16.44
N LYS A 81 27.63 -2.61 -15.29
CA LYS A 81 27.23 -3.97 -14.90
C LYS A 81 26.11 -4.49 -15.80
N ARG A 82 25.21 -3.60 -16.22
CA ARG A 82 24.04 -3.85 -17.10
C ARG A 82 24.34 -3.65 -18.60
N GLY A 83 25.60 -3.60 -19.01
CA GLY A 83 26.02 -3.42 -20.40
C GLY A 83 26.01 -4.69 -21.26
N LYS A 84 25.04 -5.59 -21.07
CA LYS A 84 25.01 -6.92 -21.69
C LYS A 84 23.66 -7.21 -22.35
N ASP A 85 23.61 -8.25 -23.17
CA ASP A 85 22.37 -8.72 -23.81
C ASP A 85 21.28 -9.04 -22.76
N GLY A 86 20.04 -8.74 -23.10
CA GLY A 86 18.86 -8.93 -22.26
C GLY A 86 18.65 -7.88 -21.16
N PHE A 87 19.67 -7.08 -20.81
CA PHE A 87 19.47 -5.97 -19.87
C PHE A 87 18.77 -4.81 -20.55
N TYR A 88 17.65 -4.35 -20.01
CA TYR A 88 16.89 -3.25 -20.60
C TYR A 88 17.44 -1.87 -20.20
N HIS A 89 17.32 -0.90 -21.09
CA HIS A 89 17.63 0.52 -20.84
C HIS A 89 16.47 1.37 -21.35
N LEU A 90 16.27 2.55 -20.74
CA LEU A 90 15.23 3.47 -21.20
C LEU A 90 15.59 3.96 -22.62
N GLY A 91 14.68 3.75 -23.57
CA GLY A 91 14.94 3.90 -25.01
C GLY A 91 14.96 2.59 -25.79
N ASP A 92 14.82 1.44 -25.12
CA ASP A 92 14.54 0.16 -25.77
C ASP A 92 13.07 0.00 -26.19
N LEU A 93 12.80 -1.04 -26.99
CA LEU A 93 11.47 -1.38 -27.48
C LEU A 93 11.28 -2.90 -27.53
N ASN A 94 10.12 -3.35 -27.05
CA ASN A 94 9.65 -4.73 -27.12
C ASN A 94 8.43 -4.82 -28.05
N LEU A 95 8.43 -5.80 -28.96
CA LEU A 95 7.36 -6.01 -29.93
C LEU A 95 6.89 -7.46 -29.92
N GLN A 96 5.58 -7.67 -30.04
CA GLN A 96 5.04 -8.95 -30.52
C GLN A 96 4.13 -8.70 -31.72
N LEU A 97 4.37 -9.45 -32.80
CA LEU A 97 3.66 -9.28 -34.06
C LEU A 97 3.38 -10.60 -34.77
N ARG A 98 2.45 -10.55 -35.73
CA ARG A 98 2.20 -11.63 -36.69
C ARG A 98 1.80 -11.05 -38.05
N THR A 99 2.09 -11.77 -39.12
CA THR A 99 1.73 -11.41 -40.50
C THR A 99 0.42 -12.06 -40.96
N ASP A 100 -0.02 -13.11 -40.26
CA ASP A 100 -1.28 -13.82 -40.51
C ASP A 100 -1.93 -14.14 -39.15
N PRO A 101 -3.24 -13.89 -38.97
CA PRO A 101 -3.96 -14.21 -37.73
C PRO A 101 -3.88 -15.66 -37.26
N SER A 102 -3.63 -16.61 -38.18
CA SER A 102 -3.47 -18.04 -37.88
C SER A 102 -2.08 -18.40 -37.32
N LEU A 103 -1.09 -17.52 -37.48
CA LEU A 103 0.28 -17.73 -36.98
C LEU A 103 0.41 -17.31 -35.51
N SER A 104 1.40 -17.90 -34.84
CA SER A 104 1.78 -17.51 -33.48
C SER A 104 2.42 -16.12 -33.45
N TRP A 105 2.26 -15.42 -32.32
CA TRP A 105 2.94 -14.16 -32.06
C TRP A 105 4.45 -14.36 -31.99
N GLN A 106 5.18 -13.55 -32.76
CA GLN A 106 6.65 -13.52 -32.76
C GLN A 106 7.15 -12.35 -31.92
N LYS A 107 8.06 -12.64 -30.97
CA LYS A 107 8.64 -11.65 -30.06
C LYS A 107 9.95 -11.09 -30.61
N PHE A 108 10.08 -9.77 -30.57
CA PHE A 108 11.30 -9.04 -30.91
C PHE A 108 11.63 -8.02 -29.82
N SER A 109 12.90 -7.77 -29.58
CA SER A 109 13.35 -6.79 -28.59
C SER A 109 14.70 -6.21 -28.99
N THR A 110 14.86 -4.90 -28.81
CA THR A 110 16.14 -4.20 -29.02
C THR A 110 17.16 -4.50 -27.93
N ALA A 111 16.74 -5.13 -26.82
CA ALA A 111 17.62 -5.52 -25.72
C ALA A 111 18.15 -6.95 -25.86
N SER A 112 17.50 -7.82 -26.65
CA SER A 112 17.87 -9.25 -26.73
C SER A 112 19.27 -9.48 -27.30
N GLN A 113 19.67 -8.73 -28.32
CA GLN A 113 21.00 -8.78 -28.94
C GLN A 113 21.49 -7.36 -29.20
N ARG A 114 22.47 -6.90 -28.42
CA ARG A 114 22.99 -5.53 -28.50
C ARG A 114 23.96 -5.40 -29.66
N HIS A 115 23.72 -4.38 -30.48
CA HIS A 115 24.59 -3.95 -31.56
C HIS A 115 24.63 -2.43 -31.60
N GLU A 116 25.69 -1.88 -32.20
CA GLU A 116 25.76 -0.45 -32.46
C GLU A 116 24.63 -0.03 -33.40
N VAL A 117 23.91 1.04 -33.04
CA VAL A 117 22.81 1.55 -33.85
C VAL A 117 23.34 2.44 -34.97
N LYS A 118 22.64 2.46 -36.10
CA LYS A 118 22.97 3.39 -37.18
C LYS A 118 22.45 4.78 -36.83
N THR A 119 23.36 5.69 -36.47
CA THR A 119 23.03 7.09 -36.20
C THR A 119 22.43 7.75 -37.45
N LEU A 120 21.36 8.52 -37.25
CA LEU A 120 20.68 9.30 -38.29
C LEU A 120 21.02 10.80 -38.13
N THR A 121 20.92 11.55 -39.22
CA THR A 121 21.08 13.00 -39.20
C THR A 121 20.01 13.64 -38.29
N VAL A 122 20.47 14.43 -37.32
CA VAL A 122 19.60 15.20 -36.43
C VAL A 122 19.29 16.57 -37.06
N LEU A 123 18.04 17.02 -36.95
CA LEU A 123 17.57 18.32 -37.45
C LEU A 123 16.70 18.99 -36.39
N GLY A 124 16.76 20.33 -36.35
CA GLY A 124 15.98 21.16 -35.42
C GLY A 124 16.19 20.74 -33.97
N ASP A 125 15.09 20.44 -33.27
CA ASP A 125 15.07 20.08 -31.86
C ASP A 125 15.38 18.59 -31.56
N THR A 126 15.80 17.83 -32.58
CA THR A 126 16.21 16.43 -32.39
C THR A 126 17.58 16.38 -31.72
N LEU A 127 17.64 15.79 -30.52
CA LEU A 127 18.86 15.63 -29.74
C LEU A 127 19.70 14.44 -30.23
N ALA A 128 19.04 13.33 -30.57
CA ALA A 128 19.66 12.13 -31.11
C ALA A 128 18.64 11.32 -31.93
N ALA A 129 19.09 10.66 -32.99
CA ALA A 129 18.26 9.81 -33.82
C ALA A 129 19.02 8.57 -34.29
N ALA A 130 18.35 7.43 -34.32
CA ALA A 130 18.94 6.14 -34.70
C ALA A 130 17.95 5.23 -35.44
N ASP A 131 18.49 4.46 -36.39
CA ASP A 131 17.83 3.28 -36.94
C ASP A 131 18.20 2.06 -36.10
N LEU A 132 17.19 1.35 -35.59
CA LEU A 132 17.35 0.25 -34.64
C LEU A 132 17.45 -1.12 -35.31
N SER A 133 17.40 -1.21 -36.64
CA SER A 133 17.41 -2.48 -37.38
C SER A 133 18.62 -3.37 -37.04
N ALA A 134 19.77 -2.81 -36.66
CA ALA A 134 20.94 -3.59 -36.25
C ALA A 134 20.72 -4.39 -34.94
N THR A 135 19.80 -3.95 -34.08
CA THR A 135 19.48 -4.58 -32.78
C THR A 135 18.26 -5.49 -32.82
N LEU A 136 17.63 -5.59 -33.99
CA LEU A 136 16.42 -6.37 -34.22
C LEU A 136 16.75 -7.49 -35.22
N ALA A 137 16.04 -8.62 -35.13
CA ALA A 137 16.30 -9.75 -36.00
C ALA A 137 16.15 -9.37 -37.49
N GLN A 138 17.03 -9.91 -38.35
CA GLN A 138 17.09 -9.55 -39.78
C GLN A 138 15.79 -9.83 -40.55
N ASN A 139 14.94 -10.73 -40.05
CA ASN A 139 13.66 -11.12 -40.65
C ASN A 139 12.45 -10.32 -40.12
N LEU A 140 12.66 -9.28 -39.30
CA LEU A 140 11.58 -8.43 -38.81
C LEU A 140 10.91 -7.68 -39.99
N PRO A 141 9.58 -7.79 -40.20
CA PRO A 141 8.86 -7.12 -41.29
C PRO A 141 8.62 -5.62 -41.05
N LEU A 142 9.41 -4.99 -40.17
CA LEU A 142 9.27 -3.61 -39.73
C LEU A 142 10.63 -2.90 -39.74
N ASN A 143 10.64 -1.63 -40.13
CA ASN A 143 11.74 -0.71 -39.83
C ASN A 143 11.37 0.14 -38.61
N VAL A 144 12.29 0.24 -37.65
CA VAL A 144 12.09 0.96 -36.39
C VAL A 144 13.18 2.01 -36.23
N LYS A 145 12.77 3.27 -36.10
CA LYS A 145 13.67 4.40 -35.83
C LYS A 145 13.32 5.05 -34.51
N ARG A 146 14.33 5.42 -33.72
CA ARG A 146 14.17 6.14 -32.44
C ARG A 146 14.65 7.57 -32.56
N TYR A 147 13.97 8.47 -31.87
CA TYR A 147 14.34 9.88 -31.76
C TYR A 147 14.22 10.34 -30.31
N TRP A 148 15.22 11.07 -29.85
CA TRP A 148 15.19 11.87 -28.64
C TRP A 148 15.03 13.33 -29.05
N ILE A 149 13.99 13.99 -28.56
CA ILE A 149 13.60 15.33 -28.99
C ILE A 149 13.46 16.23 -27.77
N LYS A 150 13.95 17.45 -27.88
CA LYS A 150 13.70 18.51 -26.91
C LYS A 150 12.47 19.30 -27.36
N GLU A 151 11.31 19.04 -26.76
CA GLU A 151 10.12 19.84 -27.05
C GLU A 151 9.95 20.90 -25.97
N GLN A 152 10.25 22.16 -26.29
CA GLN A 152 10.19 23.28 -25.35
C GLN A 152 10.93 22.97 -24.04
N ASN A 153 10.19 22.80 -22.93
CA ASN A 153 10.70 22.47 -21.60
C ASN A 153 10.42 21.00 -21.24
N SER A 154 10.58 20.08 -22.19
CA SER A 154 10.32 18.65 -21.99
C SER A 154 11.25 17.80 -22.86
N LEU A 155 11.47 16.56 -22.40
CA LEU A 155 12.14 15.52 -23.17
C LEU A 155 11.09 14.60 -23.79
N VAL A 156 11.23 14.26 -25.06
CA VAL A 156 10.34 13.31 -25.75
C VAL A 156 11.16 12.17 -26.34
N LEU A 157 10.74 10.94 -26.07
CA LEU A 157 11.20 9.71 -26.71
C LEU A 157 10.18 9.31 -27.77
N LEU A 158 10.59 9.17 -29.03
CA LEU A 158 9.73 8.70 -30.13
C LEU A 158 10.28 7.44 -30.78
N PHE A 159 9.37 6.55 -31.19
CA PHE A 159 9.60 5.44 -32.09
C PHE A 159 8.73 5.59 -33.33
N ARG A 160 9.36 5.60 -34.51
CA ARG A 160 8.69 5.50 -35.81
C ARG A 160 8.79 4.06 -36.30
N ILE A 161 7.66 3.40 -36.49
CA ILE A 161 7.56 2.01 -36.89
C ILE A 161 6.87 1.96 -38.26
N SER A 162 7.58 1.44 -39.27
CA SER A 162 7.13 1.34 -40.65
C SER A 162 7.04 -0.12 -41.08
N ASN A 163 5.92 -0.53 -41.66
CA ASN A 163 5.80 -1.87 -42.26
C ASN A 163 6.54 -1.90 -43.61
N THR A 164 7.61 -2.71 -43.67
CA THR A 164 8.46 -2.85 -44.87
C THR A 164 8.12 -4.09 -45.70
N SER A 165 7.15 -4.90 -45.26
CA SER A 165 6.66 -6.04 -46.01
C SER A 165 5.61 -5.65 -47.06
N THR A 166 5.30 -6.59 -47.95
CA THR A 166 4.25 -6.44 -48.98
C THR A 166 2.84 -6.68 -48.44
N GLY A 167 2.72 -7.24 -47.23
CA GLY A 167 1.44 -7.60 -46.60
C GLY A 167 1.17 -6.81 -45.31
N PRO A 168 0.00 -7.00 -44.69
CA PRO A 168 -0.30 -6.41 -43.39
C PRO A 168 0.52 -7.07 -42.26
N VAL A 169 0.86 -6.28 -41.24
CA VAL A 169 1.50 -6.76 -39.99
C VAL A 169 0.64 -6.35 -38.81
N GLU A 170 0.17 -7.30 -38.01
CA GLU A 170 -0.53 -7.02 -36.75
C GLU A 170 0.49 -6.91 -35.61
N LEU A 171 0.55 -5.76 -34.95
CA LEU A 171 1.26 -5.51 -33.70
C LEU A 171 0.32 -5.83 -32.53
N GLY A 172 0.56 -6.94 -31.84
CA GLY A 172 -0.24 -7.40 -30.70
C GLY A 172 0.34 -7.04 -29.34
N ALA A 173 1.64 -6.75 -29.25
CA ALA A 173 2.23 -6.11 -28.09
C ALA A 173 3.28 -5.08 -28.49
N LEU A 174 3.28 -3.93 -27.81
CA LEU A 174 4.31 -2.90 -27.93
C LEU A 174 4.61 -2.36 -26.54
N GLY A 175 5.79 -2.71 -26.03
CA GLY A 175 6.28 -2.35 -24.70
C GLY A 175 7.48 -1.41 -24.78
N ILE A 176 7.48 -0.35 -23.96
CA ILE A 176 8.61 0.56 -23.80
C ILE A 176 9.16 0.40 -22.37
N PRO A 177 10.37 -0.17 -22.18
CA PRO A 177 10.97 -0.37 -20.86
C PRO A 177 11.14 0.92 -20.05
N MET A 178 10.59 0.92 -18.84
CA MET A 178 10.67 2.00 -17.85
C MET A 178 11.74 1.66 -16.82
N VAL A 179 13.00 2.00 -17.15
CA VAL A 179 14.18 1.64 -16.35
C VAL A 179 14.59 2.81 -15.46
N PHE A 180 14.09 2.83 -14.23
CA PHE A 180 14.38 3.86 -13.22
C PHE A 180 15.14 3.30 -12.02
N ASN A 181 15.87 4.11 -11.27
CA ASN A 181 16.79 3.62 -10.24
C ASN A 181 16.10 3.02 -8.99
N ASN A 182 15.62 1.79 -9.05
CA ASN A 182 15.11 1.02 -7.90
C ASN A 182 16.02 -0.16 -7.51
N ILE A 183 17.29 -0.15 -7.94
CA ILE A 183 18.30 -1.13 -7.50
C ILE A 183 18.94 -0.61 -6.21
N LEU A 184 18.62 -1.25 -5.10
CA LEU A 184 19.10 -0.92 -3.75
C LEU A 184 20.30 -1.80 -3.34
N GLU A 185 20.70 -2.71 -4.21
CA GLU A 185 21.74 -3.70 -3.95
C GLU A 185 23.07 -3.04 -3.54
N GLY A 186 23.60 -3.45 -2.39
CA GLY A 186 24.88 -2.96 -1.88
C GLY A 186 24.86 -1.50 -1.38
N LYS A 187 23.70 -0.87 -1.24
CA LYS A 187 23.55 0.49 -0.70
C LYS A 187 23.17 0.46 0.78
N SER A 188 23.69 1.42 1.54
CA SER A 188 23.17 1.79 2.86
C SER A 188 21.76 2.41 2.74
N LEU A 189 21.04 2.51 3.85
CA LEU A 189 19.73 3.16 3.89
C LEU A 189 19.81 4.62 3.41
N GLU A 190 20.84 5.36 3.84
CA GLU A 190 21.07 6.74 3.43
C GLU A 190 21.34 6.89 1.94
N GLU A 191 22.17 6.01 1.36
CA GLU A 191 22.47 6.00 -0.08
C GLU A 191 21.22 5.64 -0.90
N THR A 192 20.45 4.66 -0.43
CA THR A 192 19.17 4.26 -1.03
C THR A 192 18.20 5.42 -1.07
N HIS A 193 17.94 6.09 0.06
CA HIS A 193 17.03 7.23 0.08
C HIS A 193 17.53 8.40 -0.79
N ALA A 194 18.84 8.64 -0.84
CA ALA A 194 19.41 9.74 -1.62
C ALA A 194 19.39 9.49 -3.15
N GLY A 195 19.64 8.25 -3.59
CA GLY A 195 19.89 7.94 -5.00
C GLY A 195 18.81 7.16 -5.72
N ASN A 196 17.83 6.58 -5.01
CA ASN A 196 16.84 5.70 -5.62
C ASN A 196 15.45 6.35 -5.72
N VAL A 197 14.64 5.74 -6.58
CA VAL A 197 13.25 6.12 -6.83
C VAL A 197 12.31 4.92 -6.80
N PHE A 198 11.04 5.23 -6.51
CA PHE A 198 9.92 4.36 -6.81
C PHE A 198 9.05 5.00 -7.89
N TYR A 199 8.26 4.15 -8.55
CA TYR A 199 7.43 4.58 -9.66
C TYR A 199 6.15 3.77 -9.79
N ASP A 200 5.02 4.45 -9.92
CA ASP A 200 3.69 3.85 -9.91
C ASP A 200 2.89 4.26 -11.16
N PRO A 201 2.20 3.31 -11.82
CA PRO A 201 1.46 3.56 -13.05
C PRO A 201 0.00 3.94 -12.80
N TYR A 202 -0.45 5.08 -13.33
CA TYR A 202 -1.85 5.28 -13.62
C TYR A 202 -2.16 4.65 -14.98
N ILE A 203 -2.65 3.41 -14.98
CA ILE A 203 -2.98 2.63 -16.19
C ILE A 203 -4.32 3.13 -16.80
N GLY A 204 -4.37 4.43 -17.09
CA GLY A 204 -5.57 5.19 -17.45
C GLY A 204 -5.74 5.45 -18.94
N ARG A 205 -5.19 4.58 -19.82
CA ARG A 205 -5.22 4.75 -21.29
C ARG A 205 -4.51 6.02 -21.77
N ASP A 206 -5.16 6.82 -22.60
CA ASP A 206 -4.61 8.06 -23.12
C ASP A 206 -4.46 9.10 -22.01
N ALA A 207 -5.09 8.97 -20.85
CA ALA A 207 -4.85 9.83 -19.67
C ALA A 207 -3.80 9.25 -18.72
N GLY A 208 -3.32 8.03 -18.99
CA GLY A 208 -2.37 7.34 -18.12
C GLY A 208 -1.02 8.05 -18.02
N TYR A 209 -0.29 7.76 -16.95
CA TYR A 209 1.06 8.25 -16.73
C TYR A 209 1.80 7.32 -15.76
N VAL A 210 3.12 7.43 -15.70
CA VAL A 210 3.93 6.86 -14.61
C VAL A 210 4.51 8.02 -13.82
N GLN A 211 4.26 8.05 -12.51
CA GLN A 211 4.97 8.96 -11.61
C GLN A 211 6.24 8.29 -11.09
N VAL A 212 7.34 9.04 -11.01
CA VAL A 212 8.63 8.59 -10.50
C VAL A 212 9.05 9.52 -9.38
N THR A 213 9.10 8.98 -8.16
CA THR A 213 9.25 9.71 -6.90
C THR A 213 10.49 9.25 -6.17
N ARG A 214 11.20 10.19 -5.54
CA ARG A 214 12.38 9.91 -4.73
C ARG A 214 11.98 9.19 -3.45
N LEU A 215 12.84 8.29 -2.97
CA LEU A 215 12.62 7.63 -1.68
C LEU A 215 12.68 8.62 -0.49
N THR A 216 13.24 9.81 -0.68
CA THR A 216 13.14 10.90 0.31
C THR A 216 11.72 11.44 0.48
N GLY A 217 10.83 11.25 -0.50
CA GLY A 217 9.52 11.89 -0.56
C GLY A 217 9.56 13.35 -1.03
N GLU A 218 10.75 13.89 -1.29
CA GLU A 218 10.93 15.26 -1.73
C GLU A 218 10.84 15.37 -3.25
N GLY A 219 10.61 16.60 -3.73
CA GLY A 219 10.61 16.91 -5.14
C GLY A 219 12.01 16.94 -5.78
N PRO A 220 12.08 17.19 -7.09
CA PRO A 220 10.95 17.14 -8.02
C PRO A 220 10.50 15.69 -8.28
N ALA A 221 9.20 15.49 -8.54
CA ALA A 221 8.67 14.23 -9.04
C ALA A 221 8.67 14.24 -10.57
N MET A 222 9.14 13.18 -11.22
CA MET A 222 9.09 13.07 -12.68
C MET A 222 7.81 12.37 -13.12
N LEU A 223 7.21 12.85 -14.22
CA LEU A 223 6.08 12.19 -14.86
C LEU A 223 6.47 11.73 -16.27
N VAL A 224 6.10 10.50 -16.59
CA VAL A 224 6.12 9.95 -17.96
C VAL A 224 4.71 9.98 -18.51
N LEU A 225 4.50 10.76 -19.56
CA LEU A 225 3.20 10.99 -20.20
C LEU A 225 3.16 10.39 -21.62
N PRO A 226 1.96 10.02 -22.12
CA PRO A 226 1.74 9.74 -23.53
C PRO A 226 2.11 10.95 -24.40
N TYR A 227 2.88 10.71 -25.45
CA TYR A 227 3.06 11.65 -26.55
C TYR A 227 2.35 11.11 -27.80
N GLY A 228 1.46 11.90 -28.39
CA GLY A 228 0.56 11.44 -29.44
C GLY A 228 -0.36 10.30 -28.97
N LYS A 229 -0.65 9.33 -29.85
CA LYS A 229 -1.50 8.17 -29.56
C LYS A 229 -0.69 7.00 -29.00
N THR A 230 -0.19 7.18 -27.79
CA THR A 230 0.65 6.20 -27.06
C THR A 230 0.05 5.90 -25.68
N PRO A 231 -1.17 5.32 -25.60
CA PRO A 231 -1.85 5.09 -24.32
C PRO A 231 -1.04 4.17 -23.38
N LEU A 232 -1.23 4.33 -22.07
CA LEU A 232 -0.84 3.32 -21.07
C LEU A 232 -1.98 2.31 -20.93
N GLU A 233 -2.01 1.32 -21.83
CA GLU A 233 -3.02 0.26 -21.83
C GLU A 233 -2.78 -0.73 -20.70
N ALA A 234 -1.54 -1.18 -20.54
CA ALA A 234 -1.15 -2.11 -19.48
C ALA A 234 0.24 -1.76 -18.95
N TYR A 235 0.60 -2.37 -17.82
CA TYR A 235 1.92 -2.23 -17.22
C TYR A 235 2.45 -3.60 -16.87
N SER A 236 3.60 -3.97 -17.43
CA SER A 236 4.10 -5.35 -17.37
C SER A 236 5.46 -5.42 -16.71
N PRO A 237 5.73 -6.40 -15.82
CA PRO A 237 7.08 -6.64 -15.33
C PRO A 237 7.99 -7.19 -16.44
N LEU A 238 9.24 -6.72 -16.48
CA LEU A 238 10.28 -7.22 -17.37
C LEU A 238 10.98 -8.43 -16.72
N LEU A 239 10.27 -9.56 -16.67
CA LEU A 239 10.72 -10.78 -15.99
C LEU A 239 11.97 -11.42 -16.61
N ASP A 240 12.28 -11.06 -17.86
CA ASP A 240 13.45 -11.50 -18.61
C ASP A 240 14.65 -10.55 -18.49
N ASP A 241 14.55 -9.42 -17.76
CA ASP A 241 15.74 -8.66 -17.37
C ASP A 241 16.61 -9.54 -16.44
N PRO A 242 17.91 -9.71 -16.73
CA PRO A 242 18.74 -10.62 -15.94
C PRO A 242 19.06 -10.13 -14.52
N THR A 243 18.72 -8.89 -14.17
CA THR A 243 19.04 -8.35 -12.84
C THR A 243 18.35 -9.16 -11.75
N PRO A 244 19.11 -9.68 -10.77
CA PRO A 244 18.55 -10.48 -9.69
C PRO A 244 17.50 -9.70 -8.91
N ARG A 245 16.25 -10.17 -8.96
CA ARG A 245 15.15 -9.66 -8.14
C ARG A 245 15.24 -10.25 -6.73
N GLY A 246 14.88 -9.44 -5.75
CA GLY A 246 14.96 -9.78 -4.34
C GLY A 246 14.49 -8.61 -3.49
N ILE A 247 14.84 -8.61 -2.21
CA ILE A 247 14.45 -7.53 -1.29
C ILE A 247 15.07 -6.19 -1.72
N ALA A 248 16.32 -6.21 -2.22
CA ALA A 248 17.01 -5.03 -2.71
C ALA A 248 16.62 -4.58 -4.13
N PHE A 249 15.75 -5.31 -4.84
CA PHE A 249 15.33 -4.95 -6.19
C PHE A 249 14.03 -5.65 -6.60
N GLU A 250 12.96 -4.88 -6.80
CA GLU A 250 11.66 -5.38 -7.22
C GLU A 250 11.67 -5.96 -8.65
N GLY A 251 12.42 -5.33 -9.56
CA GLY A 251 12.29 -5.54 -10.98
C GLY A 251 12.01 -4.23 -11.74
N PHE A 252 12.23 -4.27 -13.06
CA PHE A 252 11.78 -3.23 -13.98
C PHE A 252 10.44 -3.59 -14.59
N HIS A 253 9.78 -2.58 -15.13
CA HIS A 253 8.50 -2.73 -15.81
C HIS A 253 8.54 -2.03 -17.17
N GLU A 254 7.54 -2.28 -18.00
CA GLU A 254 7.37 -1.64 -19.31
C GLU A 254 5.99 -1.00 -19.45
N TRP A 255 5.98 0.16 -20.12
CA TRP A 255 4.79 0.83 -20.61
C TRP A 255 4.23 0.03 -21.80
N MET A 256 3.04 -0.53 -21.68
CA MET A 256 2.42 -1.29 -22.77
C MET A 256 1.39 -0.41 -23.49
N VAL A 257 1.63 -0.18 -24.78
CA VAL A 257 0.69 0.51 -25.69
C VAL A 257 -0.38 -0.45 -26.18
N TYR A 258 0.00 -1.70 -26.45
CA TYR A 258 -0.86 -2.81 -26.85
C TYR A 258 -0.51 -4.04 -26.04
N SER A 259 -1.51 -4.82 -25.63
CA SER A 259 -1.32 -6.04 -24.84
C SER A 259 -2.13 -7.25 -25.31
N LYS A 260 -2.73 -7.22 -26.51
CA LYS A 260 -3.52 -8.35 -27.03
C LYS A 260 -2.71 -9.64 -27.11
N ALA A 261 -1.49 -9.60 -27.64
CA ALA A 261 -0.67 -10.79 -27.78
C ALA A 261 -0.38 -11.46 -26.43
N ARG A 262 -0.10 -10.65 -25.39
CA ARG A 262 0.09 -11.12 -24.01
C ARG A 262 -1.18 -11.73 -23.43
N THR A 263 -2.32 -11.09 -23.68
CA THR A 263 -3.65 -11.55 -23.20
C THR A 263 -4.08 -12.86 -23.86
N GLU A 264 -3.67 -13.09 -25.10
CA GLU A 264 -3.89 -14.37 -25.80
C GLU A 264 -2.89 -15.47 -25.37
N GLN A 265 -1.80 -15.10 -24.66
CA GLN A 265 -0.72 -15.99 -24.24
C GLN A 265 -0.59 -16.03 -22.70
N ASP A 266 0.36 -15.29 -22.13
CA ASP A 266 0.79 -15.37 -20.74
C ASP A 266 -0.19 -14.76 -19.73
N TRP A 267 -1.17 -13.96 -20.17
CA TRP A 267 -2.17 -13.31 -19.29
C TRP A 267 -3.59 -13.85 -19.46
N LYS A 268 -3.74 -14.99 -20.16
CA LYS A 268 -5.05 -15.54 -20.58
C LYS A 268 -6.05 -15.80 -19.45
N VAL A 269 -5.57 -16.00 -18.22
CA VAL A 269 -6.39 -16.34 -17.05
C VAL A 269 -6.74 -15.13 -16.16
N ALA A 270 -6.24 -13.94 -16.50
CA ALA A 270 -6.30 -12.76 -15.64
C ALA A 270 -7.13 -11.64 -16.30
N GLU A 271 -8.07 -11.08 -15.53
CA GLU A 271 -8.83 -9.90 -15.96
C GLU A 271 -7.95 -8.65 -15.86
N GLN A 272 -7.74 -7.99 -17.00
CA GLN A 272 -6.84 -6.84 -17.09
C GLN A 272 -7.52 -5.52 -16.74
N TRP A 273 -6.71 -4.56 -16.27
CA TRP A 273 -7.14 -3.19 -15.98
C TRP A 273 -7.87 -2.55 -17.16
N ASN A 274 -7.41 -2.80 -18.38
CA ASN A 274 -7.95 -2.29 -19.62
C ASN A 274 -8.22 -3.44 -20.61
N GLU A 275 -9.13 -3.22 -21.55
CA GLU A 275 -9.35 -4.15 -22.67
C GLU A 275 -8.11 -4.23 -23.56
N ALA A 276 -7.63 -5.43 -23.86
CA ALA A 276 -6.41 -5.60 -24.65
C ALA A 276 -6.65 -5.23 -26.13
N ARG A 277 -5.75 -4.44 -26.72
CA ARG A 277 -5.82 -4.04 -28.14
C ARG A 277 -4.58 -4.47 -28.91
N SER A 278 -4.72 -4.48 -30.23
CA SER A 278 -3.65 -4.61 -31.22
C SER A 278 -3.87 -3.60 -32.33
N VAL A 279 -2.93 -3.54 -33.27
CA VAL A 279 -3.10 -2.73 -34.47
C VAL A 279 -2.51 -3.41 -35.70
N VAL A 280 -3.21 -3.31 -36.83
CA VAL A 280 -2.70 -3.75 -38.14
C VAL A 280 -2.07 -2.57 -38.88
N LEU A 281 -0.82 -2.72 -39.29
CA LEU A 281 -0.09 -1.82 -40.19
C LEU A 281 -0.20 -2.36 -41.62
N LYS A 282 -0.75 -1.58 -42.56
CA LYS A 282 -0.74 -1.92 -43.99
C LYS A 282 0.69 -1.85 -44.56
N ALA A 283 0.93 -2.47 -45.71
CA ALA A 283 2.21 -2.36 -46.40
C ALA A 283 2.60 -0.89 -46.61
N GLY A 284 3.81 -0.49 -46.20
CA GLY A 284 4.30 0.88 -46.24
C GLY A 284 3.73 1.82 -45.16
N GLU A 285 2.71 1.40 -44.38
CA GLU A 285 2.14 2.22 -43.31
C GLU A 285 3.18 2.48 -42.22
N THR A 286 3.20 3.72 -41.74
CA THR A 286 4.08 4.15 -40.66
C THR A 286 3.25 4.69 -39.51
N ARG A 287 3.57 4.26 -38.28
CA ARG A 287 3.02 4.82 -37.05
C ARG A 287 4.11 5.34 -36.13
N VAL A 288 3.74 6.31 -35.32
CA VAL A 288 4.63 6.95 -34.35
C VAL A 288 4.07 6.75 -32.95
N TYR A 289 4.92 6.30 -32.06
CA TYR A 289 4.65 6.13 -30.63
C TYR A 289 5.66 6.96 -29.85
N GLY A 290 5.28 7.50 -28.71
CA GLY A 290 6.18 8.31 -27.93
C GLY A 290 5.74 8.59 -26.51
N LEU A 291 6.73 8.95 -25.69
CA LEU A 291 6.58 9.30 -24.28
C LEU A 291 7.24 10.66 -24.02
N LYS A 292 6.56 11.50 -23.26
CA LYS A 292 7.02 12.83 -22.82
C LYS A 292 7.39 12.79 -21.35
N PHE A 293 8.55 13.31 -21.00
CA PHE A 293 9.08 13.38 -19.64
C PHE A 293 9.05 14.83 -19.17
N ILE A 294 8.50 15.04 -17.97
CA ILE A 294 8.35 16.35 -17.33
C ILE A 294 8.58 16.27 -15.83
N LEU A 295 8.75 17.42 -15.18
CA LEU A 295 8.85 17.53 -13.73
C LEU A 295 7.60 18.21 -13.14
N ALA A 296 7.16 17.70 -11.99
CA ALA A 296 6.33 18.40 -11.03
C ALA A 296 7.20 18.78 -9.84
N ASP A 297 7.02 19.99 -9.30
CA ASP A 297 7.88 20.53 -8.23
C ASP A 297 7.81 19.70 -6.94
N SER A 298 6.71 18.99 -6.71
CA SER A 298 6.50 18.10 -5.56
C SER A 298 5.52 16.98 -5.89
N ILE A 299 5.44 15.98 -5.02
CA ILE A 299 4.48 14.86 -5.13
C ILE A 299 3.03 15.38 -5.09
N GLY A 300 2.71 16.29 -4.16
CA GLY A 300 1.39 16.93 -4.08
C GLY A 300 1.08 17.81 -5.31
N GLY A 301 2.10 18.28 -6.04
CA GLY A 301 1.97 19.12 -7.23
C GLY A 301 1.69 18.36 -8.55
N ILE A 302 1.66 17.02 -8.54
CA ILE A 302 1.51 16.21 -9.76
C ILE A 302 0.23 16.55 -10.54
N GLU A 303 -0.92 16.65 -9.86
CA GLU A 303 -2.19 16.93 -10.53
C GLU A 303 -2.25 18.34 -11.12
N ALA A 304 -1.67 19.32 -10.43
CA ALA A 304 -1.53 20.67 -10.97
C ALA A 304 -0.66 20.67 -12.23
N ARG A 305 0.44 19.92 -12.22
CA ARG A 305 1.30 19.78 -13.41
C ARG A 305 0.57 19.09 -14.57
N LEU A 306 -0.20 18.04 -14.32
CA LEU A 306 -1.01 17.38 -15.34
C LEU A 306 -2.01 18.35 -16.00
N LEU A 307 -2.65 19.22 -15.22
CA LEU A 307 -3.55 20.24 -15.76
C LEU A 307 -2.81 21.25 -16.65
N GLN A 308 -1.61 21.69 -16.27
CA GLN A 308 -0.76 22.57 -17.09
C GLN A 308 -0.37 21.93 -18.43
N GLU A 309 -0.19 20.61 -18.44
CA GLU A 309 0.09 19.81 -19.63
C GLU A 309 -1.17 19.43 -20.41
N HIS A 310 -2.32 20.03 -20.08
CA HIS A 310 -3.61 19.78 -20.70
C HIS A 310 -3.95 18.29 -20.68
N ARG A 311 -3.72 17.62 -19.55
CA ARG A 311 -4.03 16.20 -19.35
C ARG A 311 -5.30 16.03 -18.50
N PRO A 312 -6.12 15.01 -18.75
CA PRO A 312 -7.27 14.77 -17.90
C PRO A 312 -6.85 14.42 -16.47
N VAL A 313 -7.44 15.10 -15.49
CA VAL A 313 -7.28 14.78 -14.07
C VAL A 313 -8.60 14.28 -13.50
N ALA A 314 -8.53 13.18 -12.75
CA ALA A 314 -9.65 12.55 -12.07
C ALA A 314 -9.38 12.44 -10.58
N ILE A 315 -10.31 12.93 -9.75
CA ILE A 315 -10.24 12.85 -8.29
C ILE A 315 -11.51 12.16 -7.77
N GLY A 316 -11.36 10.93 -7.28
CA GLY A 316 -12.40 10.20 -6.55
C GLY A 316 -12.40 10.53 -5.06
N VAL A 317 -13.58 10.73 -4.48
CA VAL A 317 -13.80 10.96 -3.03
C VAL A 317 -14.89 10.00 -2.54
N PRO A 318 -14.65 9.17 -1.52
CA PRO A 318 -13.45 9.14 -0.66
C PRO A 318 -12.21 8.47 -1.27
N GLY A 319 -12.34 7.88 -2.45
CA GLY A 319 -11.28 7.14 -3.12
C GLY A 319 -11.88 6.22 -4.18
N TYR A 320 -11.22 5.09 -4.43
CA TYR A 320 -11.60 4.16 -5.50
C TYR A 320 -12.01 2.77 -5.03
N ILE A 321 -11.92 2.50 -3.72
CA ILE A 321 -12.61 1.38 -3.07
C ILE A 321 -13.94 1.93 -2.56
N LEU A 322 -15.05 1.41 -3.08
CA LEU A 322 -16.37 2.02 -2.97
C LEU A 322 -17.37 1.07 -2.27
N PRO A 323 -17.67 1.30 -0.98
CA PRO A 323 -18.81 0.67 -0.33
C PRO A 323 -20.14 1.00 -1.03
N MET A 324 -21.04 0.01 -1.15
CA MET A 324 -22.31 0.15 -1.88
C MET A 324 -23.28 1.17 -1.26
N ASP A 325 -23.16 1.48 0.02
CA ASP A 325 -23.95 2.47 0.75
C ASP A 325 -23.38 3.90 0.68
N VAL A 326 -22.17 4.08 0.13
CA VAL A 326 -21.51 5.38 0.00
C VAL A 326 -21.89 6.08 -1.31
N ASN A 327 -22.26 7.35 -1.21
CA ASN A 327 -22.50 8.27 -2.32
C ASN A 327 -21.20 9.00 -2.67
N ALA A 328 -20.32 8.34 -3.41
CA ALA A 328 -19.03 8.91 -3.79
C ALA A 328 -19.17 10.06 -4.80
N LYS A 329 -18.14 10.88 -4.87
CA LYS A 329 -17.97 11.93 -5.89
C LYS A 329 -16.76 11.61 -6.78
N LEU A 330 -16.90 11.91 -8.06
CA LEU A 330 -15.80 11.92 -9.02
C LEU A 330 -15.72 13.33 -9.63
N PHE A 331 -14.57 13.97 -9.48
CA PHE A 331 -14.27 15.26 -10.06
C PHE A 331 -13.35 15.08 -11.26
N LEU A 332 -13.75 15.65 -12.40
CA LEU A 332 -13.01 15.58 -13.65
C LEU A 332 -12.67 16.99 -14.14
N LYS A 333 -11.44 17.20 -14.56
CA LYS A 333 -11.01 18.44 -15.20
C LYS A 333 -10.13 18.14 -16.40
N TYR A 334 -10.59 18.59 -17.56
CA TYR A 334 -9.95 18.44 -18.86
C TYR A 334 -10.57 19.48 -19.83
N PRO A 335 -9.80 20.07 -20.77
CA PRO A 335 -10.37 21.02 -21.75
C PRO A 335 -11.43 20.40 -22.68
N GLY A 336 -11.25 19.13 -23.05
CA GLY A 336 -12.20 18.41 -23.90
C GLY A 336 -13.47 18.01 -23.15
N GLN A 337 -14.62 18.09 -23.83
CA GLN A 337 -15.90 17.62 -23.29
C GLN A 337 -16.00 16.10 -23.36
N ILE A 338 -16.70 15.50 -22.39
CA ILE A 338 -16.99 14.06 -22.39
C ILE A 338 -18.08 13.77 -23.43
N LYS A 339 -17.77 12.87 -24.36
CA LYS A 339 -18.71 12.32 -25.35
C LYS A 339 -19.48 11.13 -24.78
N GLU A 340 -18.80 10.25 -24.07
CA GLU A 340 -19.37 8.98 -23.59
C GLU A 340 -18.74 8.54 -22.26
N ILE A 341 -19.53 7.88 -21.42
CA ILE A 341 -19.08 7.19 -20.20
C ILE A 341 -19.60 5.75 -20.24
N LYS A 342 -18.71 4.77 -20.25
CA LYS A 342 -19.04 3.34 -20.15
C LYS A 342 -18.60 2.76 -18.83
N VAL A 343 -19.37 1.79 -18.33
CA VAL A 343 -19.08 1.04 -17.11
C VAL A 343 -18.87 -0.43 -17.46
N MET A 344 -17.76 -1.01 -16.98
CA MET A 344 -17.45 -2.43 -17.13
C MET A 344 -17.13 -3.04 -15.76
N PRO A 345 -17.74 -4.15 -15.32
CA PRO A 345 -18.91 -4.78 -15.93
C PRO A 345 -20.13 -3.85 -15.99
N GLU A 346 -21.01 -4.07 -16.96
CA GLU A 346 -22.22 -3.25 -17.12
C GLU A 346 -23.06 -3.26 -15.83
N GLY A 347 -23.49 -2.06 -15.40
CA GLY A 347 -24.28 -1.87 -14.20
C GLY A 347 -23.53 -2.07 -12.88
N ALA A 348 -22.19 -2.22 -12.88
CA ALA A 348 -21.41 -2.32 -11.64
C ALA A 348 -21.33 -0.98 -10.88
N LEU A 349 -21.36 0.14 -11.62
CA LEU A 349 -21.38 1.50 -11.11
C LEU A 349 -22.56 2.25 -11.72
N GLN A 350 -23.20 3.08 -10.91
CA GLN A 350 -24.14 4.11 -11.35
C GLN A 350 -23.46 5.47 -11.25
N TRP A 351 -23.67 6.35 -12.23
CA TRP A 351 -23.14 7.70 -12.21
C TRP A 351 -24.22 8.74 -12.56
N GLN A 352 -24.08 9.95 -12.03
CA GLN A 352 -24.93 11.09 -12.36
C GLN A 352 -24.11 12.38 -12.34
N ARG A 353 -24.15 13.14 -13.44
CA ARG A 353 -23.53 14.48 -13.49
C ARG A 353 -24.28 15.43 -12.54
N LYS A 354 -23.54 16.15 -11.68
CA LYS A 354 -24.10 17.09 -10.70
C LYS A 354 -23.89 18.56 -11.06
N GLY A 355 -22.90 18.86 -11.90
CA GLY A 355 -22.62 20.23 -12.34
C GLY A 355 -21.13 20.46 -12.54
N ILE A 356 -20.75 21.73 -12.55
CA ILE A 356 -19.36 22.19 -12.65
C ILE A 356 -19.09 23.08 -11.43
N SER A 357 -17.95 22.91 -10.75
CA SER A 357 -17.54 23.78 -9.65
C SER A 357 -17.07 25.16 -10.14
N ALA A 358 -16.93 26.13 -9.23
CA ALA A 358 -16.41 27.45 -9.57
C ALA A 358 -15.03 27.40 -10.26
N GLU A 359 -14.19 26.43 -9.85
CA GLU A 359 -12.85 26.20 -10.41
C GLU A 359 -12.86 25.30 -11.67
N GLY A 360 -14.01 25.07 -12.29
CA GLY A 360 -14.15 24.36 -13.56
C GLY A 360 -14.11 22.83 -13.47
N TRP A 361 -14.27 22.23 -12.29
CA TRP A 361 -14.32 20.77 -12.13
C TRP A 361 -15.72 20.24 -12.44
N THR A 362 -15.83 19.33 -13.42
CA THR A 362 -17.09 18.61 -13.65
C THR A 362 -17.27 17.57 -12.56
N THR A 363 -18.37 17.65 -11.82
CA THR A 363 -18.67 16.77 -10.70
C THR A 363 -19.67 15.70 -11.10
N TYR A 364 -19.37 14.46 -10.76
CA TYR A 364 -20.26 13.31 -10.85
C TYR A 364 -20.49 12.72 -9.47
N GLN A 365 -21.71 12.30 -9.18
CA GLN A 365 -21.97 11.32 -8.13
C GLN A 365 -21.75 9.93 -8.72
N VAL A 366 -21.05 9.05 -8.00
CA VAL A 366 -20.79 7.67 -8.38
C VAL A 366 -21.24 6.75 -7.24
N LYS A 367 -21.91 5.64 -7.57
CA LYS A 367 -22.38 4.66 -6.59
C LYS A 367 -22.09 3.24 -7.03
N GLY A 368 -21.54 2.44 -6.14
CA GLY A 368 -21.33 1.00 -6.33
C GLY A 368 -22.65 0.23 -6.34
N LYS A 369 -22.79 -0.72 -7.25
CA LYS A 369 -24.02 -1.51 -7.43
C LYS A 369 -23.80 -3.01 -7.48
N LYS A 370 -22.66 -3.45 -8.03
CA LYS A 370 -22.28 -4.87 -8.08
C LYS A 370 -20.89 -5.03 -7.47
N TRP A 371 -20.73 -6.02 -6.61
CA TRP A 371 -19.48 -6.33 -5.94
C TRP A 371 -18.38 -6.66 -6.97
N GLY A 372 -17.15 -6.26 -6.69
CA GLY A 372 -15.97 -6.61 -7.47
C GLY A 372 -15.32 -5.42 -8.18
N ASN A 373 -14.38 -5.72 -9.06
CA ASN A 373 -13.68 -4.70 -9.85
C ASN A 373 -14.65 -4.06 -10.84
N ALA A 374 -14.54 -2.75 -11.02
CA ALA A 374 -15.30 -1.99 -11.99
C ALA A 374 -14.42 -0.91 -12.64
N ARG A 375 -14.68 -0.60 -13.90
CA ARG A 375 -13.97 0.42 -14.66
C ARG A 375 -14.95 1.41 -15.26
N LEU A 376 -14.67 2.69 -15.07
CA LEU A 376 -15.26 3.76 -15.87
C LEU A 376 -14.33 4.05 -17.05
N THR A 377 -14.85 3.98 -18.27
CA THR A 377 -14.17 4.45 -19.48
C THR A 377 -14.84 5.72 -19.96
N LEU A 378 -14.09 6.82 -19.97
CA LEU A 378 -14.50 8.12 -20.47
C LEU A 378 -13.93 8.31 -21.87
N THR A 379 -14.78 8.61 -22.84
CA THR A 379 -14.34 9.02 -24.18
C THR A 379 -14.67 10.49 -24.35
N TYR A 380 -13.66 11.30 -24.66
CA TYR A 380 -13.80 12.74 -24.89
C TYR A 380 -14.10 13.04 -26.37
N GLN A 381 -14.60 14.24 -26.67
CA GLN A 381 -14.97 14.65 -28.02
C GLN A 381 -13.78 14.70 -28.99
N ASP A 382 -12.57 14.94 -28.47
CA ASP A 382 -11.31 14.88 -29.23
C ASP A 382 -10.81 13.43 -29.45
N GLY A 383 -11.56 12.43 -29.00
CA GLY A 383 -11.23 11.02 -29.09
C GLY A 383 -10.16 10.55 -28.11
N LEU A 384 -9.84 11.33 -27.07
CA LEU A 384 -9.05 10.84 -25.93
C LEU A 384 -9.88 9.84 -25.12
N GLU A 385 -9.28 8.72 -24.73
CA GLU A 385 -9.89 7.76 -23.79
C GLU A 385 -9.18 7.76 -22.43
N GLN A 386 -9.95 7.89 -21.35
CA GLN A 386 -9.47 7.77 -19.98
C GLN A 386 -10.17 6.62 -19.28
N THR A 387 -9.43 5.81 -18.53
CA THR A 387 -10.02 4.79 -17.66
C THR A 387 -9.77 5.06 -16.19
N ILE A 388 -10.76 4.80 -15.35
CA ILE A 388 -10.69 4.95 -13.89
C ILE A 388 -11.12 3.62 -13.28
N SER A 389 -10.27 3.05 -12.43
CA SER A 389 -10.48 1.72 -11.86
C SER A 389 -11.03 1.84 -10.44
N TYR A 390 -12.17 1.19 -10.18
CA TYR A 390 -12.85 1.09 -8.89
C TYR A 390 -12.93 -0.36 -8.42
N LYS A 391 -13.08 -0.55 -7.11
CA LYS A 391 -13.46 -1.82 -6.50
C LYS A 391 -14.68 -1.60 -5.61
N VAL A 392 -15.79 -2.23 -5.97
CA VAL A 392 -17.04 -2.12 -5.22
C VAL A 392 -17.04 -3.20 -4.14
N ILE A 393 -17.24 -2.77 -2.89
CA ILE A 393 -17.34 -3.65 -1.72
C ILE A 393 -18.72 -3.49 -1.06
N LYS A 394 -19.07 -4.44 -0.18
CA LYS A 394 -20.22 -4.33 0.72
C LYS A 394 -20.09 -3.07 1.58
N PRO A 395 -21.21 -2.54 2.14
CA PRO A 395 -21.14 -1.58 3.23
C PRO A 395 -20.12 -2.01 4.28
N GLU A 396 -19.34 -1.08 4.83
CA GLU A 396 -18.22 -1.44 5.72
C GLU A 396 -18.71 -2.29 6.92
N THR A 397 -19.84 -1.93 7.52
CA THR A 397 -20.46 -2.69 8.64
C THR A 397 -20.78 -4.15 8.26
N GLU A 398 -21.23 -4.41 7.02
CA GLU A 398 -21.52 -5.76 6.55
C GLU A 398 -20.23 -6.54 6.28
N LEU A 399 -19.27 -5.90 5.60
CA LEU A 399 -17.98 -6.50 5.27
C LEU A 399 -17.20 -6.92 6.53
N ILE A 400 -17.17 -6.05 7.55
CA ILE A 400 -16.48 -6.34 8.82
C ILE A 400 -17.23 -7.41 9.63
N ALA A 401 -18.56 -7.50 9.51
CA ALA A 401 -19.31 -8.60 10.10
C ALA A 401 -19.00 -9.94 9.41
N ASP A 402 -18.91 -9.97 8.09
CA ASP A 402 -18.47 -11.15 7.33
C ASP A 402 -17.05 -11.57 7.72
N TYR A 403 -16.13 -10.61 7.82
CA TYR A 403 -14.75 -10.84 8.27
C TYR A 403 -14.68 -11.52 9.64
N GLY A 404 -15.38 -10.96 10.64
CA GLY A 404 -15.43 -11.55 11.99
C GLY A 404 -16.01 -12.96 12.02
N ARG A 405 -17.05 -13.22 11.22
CA ARG A 405 -17.63 -14.56 11.07
C ARG A 405 -16.68 -15.54 10.41
N PHE A 406 -15.99 -15.14 9.35
CA PHE A 406 -15.04 -16.01 8.66
C PHE A 406 -13.92 -16.45 9.60
N LEU A 407 -13.32 -15.49 10.31
CA LEU A 407 -12.25 -15.74 11.30
C LEU A 407 -12.69 -16.71 12.39
N THR A 408 -13.90 -16.54 12.92
CA THR A 408 -14.40 -17.34 14.05
C THR A 408 -15.18 -18.58 13.64
N ARG A 409 -15.28 -18.88 12.34
CA ARG A 409 -15.91 -20.09 11.80
C ARG A 409 -14.95 -20.92 10.98
N GLU A 410 -14.46 -20.37 9.87
CA GLU A 410 -13.59 -21.08 8.93
C GLU A 410 -12.15 -21.18 9.47
N GLN A 411 -11.68 -20.14 10.15
CA GLN A 411 -10.33 -20.10 10.72
C GLN A 411 -10.27 -20.50 12.20
N TRP A 412 -11.40 -20.78 12.84
CA TRP A 412 -11.44 -21.21 14.24
C TRP A 412 -10.94 -22.65 14.37
N PHE A 413 -9.74 -22.80 14.91
CA PHE A 413 -9.06 -24.06 15.13
C PHE A 413 -9.31 -24.55 16.56
N GLU A 414 -9.97 -25.69 16.69
CA GLU A 414 -10.25 -26.31 17.97
C GLU A 414 -10.15 -27.83 17.84
N GLU A 415 -8.96 -28.35 18.10
CA GLU A 415 -8.65 -29.78 18.05
C GLU A 415 -8.39 -30.31 19.48
N PRO A 416 -9.01 -31.42 19.91
CA PRO A 416 -8.84 -31.97 21.26
C PRO A 416 -7.41 -32.39 21.59
N TYR A 417 -6.64 -32.81 20.59
CA TYR A 417 -5.29 -33.34 20.74
C TYR A 417 -4.27 -32.62 19.84
N ASP A 418 -4.23 -31.29 19.90
CA ASP A 418 -3.19 -30.54 19.18
C ASP A 418 -1.85 -30.59 19.93
N LEU A 419 -0.90 -31.36 19.39
CA LEU A 419 0.44 -31.54 19.94
C LEU A 419 1.17 -30.20 20.20
N PHE A 420 0.90 -29.21 19.36
CA PHE A 420 1.57 -27.90 19.39
C PHE A 420 0.85 -26.86 20.26
N LYS A 421 -0.24 -27.24 20.95
CA LYS A 421 -0.98 -26.38 21.89
C LYS A 421 -1.49 -25.06 21.29
N ARG A 422 -1.92 -25.10 20.03
CA ARG A 422 -2.55 -24.00 19.29
C ARG A 422 -4.06 -23.99 19.46
N SER A 423 -4.65 -25.01 20.09
CA SER A 423 -6.09 -25.11 20.33
C SER A 423 -6.47 -24.49 21.69
N PRO A 424 -7.54 -23.68 21.78
CA PRO A 424 -8.32 -23.10 20.68
C PRO A 424 -7.68 -21.81 20.12
N SER A 425 -7.74 -21.56 18.81
CA SER A 425 -7.24 -20.31 18.22
C SER A 425 -7.92 -19.95 16.89
N VAL A 426 -7.53 -18.80 16.33
CA VAL A 426 -7.80 -18.45 14.94
C VAL A 426 -6.50 -18.66 14.15
N ILE A 427 -6.42 -19.71 13.34
CA ILE A 427 -5.21 -20.10 12.58
C ILE A 427 -5.23 -19.56 11.15
N SER A 428 -4.08 -19.53 10.48
CA SER A 428 -3.94 -19.24 9.05
C SER A 428 -4.81 -20.13 8.17
N TYR A 429 -5.23 -19.59 7.02
CA TYR A 429 -6.17 -20.25 6.12
C TYR A 429 -5.71 -20.18 4.67
N ASP A 430 -5.88 -21.28 3.93
CA ASP A 430 -5.68 -21.36 2.49
C ASP A 430 -7.05 -21.25 1.80
N TYR A 431 -7.33 -20.07 1.27
CA TYR A 431 -8.60 -19.73 0.64
C TYR A 431 -8.82 -20.36 -0.72
N GLU A 432 -7.76 -20.78 -1.41
CA GLU A 432 -7.92 -21.51 -2.67
C GLU A 432 -8.26 -22.98 -2.40
N LYS A 433 -7.67 -23.57 -1.35
CA LYS A 433 -7.99 -24.94 -0.92
C LYS A 433 -9.21 -25.04 -0.01
N LYS A 434 -9.66 -23.91 0.55
CA LYS A 434 -10.75 -23.83 1.53
C LYS A 434 -10.47 -24.63 2.80
N GLU A 435 -9.25 -24.52 3.32
CA GLU A 435 -8.83 -25.27 4.52
C GLU A 435 -7.95 -24.44 5.46
N GLN A 436 -7.96 -24.82 6.74
CA GLN A 436 -7.04 -24.30 7.74
C GLN A 436 -5.62 -24.82 7.48
N VAL A 437 -4.62 -23.94 7.56
CA VAL A 437 -3.21 -24.31 7.38
C VAL A 437 -2.66 -24.88 8.68
N LYS A 438 -2.70 -26.20 8.81
CA LYS A 438 -2.23 -26.92 10.00
C LYS A 438 -0.70 -27.15 10.00
N GLN A 439 -0.07 -27.14 8.83
CA GLN A 439 1.38 -27.27 8.63
C GLN A 439 1.85 -26.44 7.44
N ASP A 440 3.02 -25.81 7.54
CA ASP A 440 3.75 -25.11 6.45
C ASP A 440 5.26 -25.24 6.73
N GLY A 441 6.08 -25.23 5.67
CA GLY A 441 7.54 -25.27 5.80
C GLY A 441 8.13 -24.01 6.44
N ARG A 442 7.38 -22.91 6.43
CA ARG A 442 7.57 -21.70 7.22
C ARG A 442 6.76 -21.83 8.51
N VAL A 443 7.41 -22.31 9.58
CA VAL A 443 6.68 -22.84 10.75
C VAL A 443 5.77 -21.81 11.43
N TRP A 444 6.09 -20.51 11.27
CA TRP A 444 5.29 -19.42 11.82
C TRP A 444 3.88 -19.34 11.25
N ILE A 445 3.66 -19.65 9.96
CA ILE A 445 2.33 -19.59 9.31
C ILE A 445 1.33 -20.48 10.03
N SER A 446 1.75 -21.68 10.43
CA SER A 446 0.92 -22.63 11.20
C SER A 446 1.08 -22.48 12.72
N GLY A 447 1.85 -21.48 13.15
CA GLY A 447 2.41 -21.35 14.49
C GLY A 447 1.83 -20.23 15.34
N LEU A 448 0.86 -19.48 14.82
CA LEU A 448 0.18 -18.36 15.50
C LEU A 448 1.07 -17.18 15.88
N SER A 449 2.27 -17.05 15.32
CA SER A 449 3.18 -15.94 15.64
C SER A 449 4.07 -15.66 14.45
N ASP A 450 4.92 -14.65 14.57
CA ASP A 450 5.43 -13.90 13.42
C ASP A 450 4.26 -13.26 12.63
N GLU A 451 4.49 -12.22 11.82
CA GLU A 451 3.37 -11.49 11.20
C GLU A 451 2.52 -12.42 10.31
N GLY A 452 3.18 -13.32 9.57
CA GLY A 452 2.52 -14.29 8.68
C GLY A 452 1.69 -15.36 9.38
N GLY A 453 1.90 -15.59 10.68
CA GLY A 453 1.09 -16.49 11.50
C GLY A 453 0.10 -15.77 12.42
N ALA A 454 0.43 -14.55 12.82
CA ALA A 454 -0.37 -13.74 13.72
C ALA A 454 -1.55 -13.05 13.03
N GLY A 455 -1.46 -12.80 11.72
CA GLY A 455 -2.43 -12.00 10.99
C GLY A 455 -3.89 -12.42 11.18
N SER A 456 -4.16 -13.73 11.31
CA SER A 456 -5.53 -14.23 11.47
C SER A 456 -6.12 -13.91 12.85
N TRP A 457 -5.45 -14.28 13.95
CA TRP A 457 -5.98 -14.02 15.29
C TRP A 457 -5.87 -12.55 15.70
N LEU A 458 -4.84 -11.83 15.25
CA LEU A 458 -4.72 -10.40 15.48
C LEU A 458 -5.91 -9.68 14.84
N GLY A 459 -6.20 -9.99 13.58
CA GLY A 459 -7.36 -9.47 12.88
C GLY A 459 -8.69 -9.78 13.58
N ALA A 460 -8.85 -11.01 14.11
CA ALA A 460 -10.06 -11.42 14.83
C ALA A 460 -10.29 -10.62 16.12
N ILE A 461 -9.23 -10.31 16.86
CA ILE A 461 -9.30 -9.49 18.07
C ILE A 461 -9.50 -8.02 17.71
N MET A 462 -8.70 -7.46 16.80
CA MET A 462 -8.81 -6.07 16.37
C MET A 462 -10.19 -5.75 15.76
N LYS A 463 -10.84 -6.71 15.10
CA LYS A 463 -12.22 -6.56 14.62
C LYS A 463 -13.19 -6.21 15.74
N GLN A 464 -12.96 -6.71 16.96
CA GLN A 464 -13.86 -6.43 18.09
C GLN A 464 -13.74 -4.97 18.58
N LEU A 465 -12.62 -4.30 18.33
CA LEU A 465 -12.50 -2.86 18.60
C LEU A 465 -13.39 -2.02 17.66
N VAL A 466 -13.64 -2.52 16.45
CA VAL A 466 -14.43 -1.84 15.41
C VAL A 466 -15.92 -2.16 15.56
N GLN A 467 -16.24 -3.45 15.64
CA GLN A 467 -17.62 -3.95 15.67
C GLN A 467 -17.69 -5.18 16.58
N PRO A 468 -17.86 -4.98 17.90
CA PRO A 468 -17.93 -6.06 18.87
C PRO A 468 -19.04 -7.08 18.56
N SER A 469 -18.76 -8.36 18.79
CA SER A 469 -19.73 -9.46 18.67
C SER A 469 -19.61 -10.39 19.87
N PRO A 470 -20.67 -10.53 20.71
CA PRO A 470 -20.60 -11.36 21.92
C PRO A 470 -20.23 -12.83 21.64
N LEU A 471 -20.69 -13.40 20.52
CA LEU A 471 -20.39 -14.77 20.12
C LEU A 471 -18.89 -14.94 19.79
N GLU A 472 -18.33 -13.98 19.06
CA GLU A 472 -16.92 -13.98 18.66
C GLU A 472 -16.03 -13.73 19.88
N ILE A 473 -16.36 -12.74 20.72
CA ILE A 473 -15.61 -12.38 21.93
C ILE A 473 -15.54 -13.54 22.92
N ARG A 474 -16.59 -14.36 23.06
CA ARG A 474 -16.52 -15.58 23.89
C ARG A 474 -15.47 -16.58 23.39
N LYS A 475 -15.35 -16.75 22.08
CA LYS A 475 -14.28 -17.58 21.49
C LYS A 475 -12.91 -16.97 21.73
N LEU A 476 -12.76 -15.67 21.48
CA LEU A 476 -11.49 -14.97 21.60
C LEU A 476 -10.99 -14.91 23.06
N GLN A 477 -11.87 -14.83 24.06
CA GLN A 477 -11.50 -14.98 25.46
C GLN A 477 -10.89 -16.36 25.76
N ARG A 478 -11.47 -17.44 25.20
CA ARG A 478 -10.90 -18.80 25.35
C ARG A 478 -9.50 -18.89 24.74
N PHE A 479 -9.32 -18.33 23.55
CA PHE A 479 -8.00 -18.23 22.90
C PHE A 479 -7.02 -17.44 23.78
N ALA A 480 -7.42 -16.26 24.26
CA ALA A 480 -6.58 -15.42 25.11
C ALA A 480 -6.14 -16.14 26.38
N ASP A 481 -7.07 -16.79 27.09
CA ASP A 481 -6.83 -17.41 28.39
C ASP A 481 -6.08 -18.75 28.31
N SER A 482 -6.19 -19.48 27.18
CA SER A 482 -5.71 -20.87 27.06
C SER A 482 -4.51 -21.04 26.15
N THR A 483 -4.41 -20.22 25.10
CA THR A 483 -3.43 -20.39 24.02
C THR A 483 -2.49 -19.20 23.90
N LEU A 484 -3.02 -17.97 24.02
CA LEU A 484 -2.18 -16.78 24.04
C LEU A 484 -1.39 -16.71 25.36
N TRP A 485 -2.07 -16.52 26.49
CA TRP A 485 -1.42 -16.45 27.79
C TRP A 485 -1.00 -17.84 28.30
N GLY A 486 0.32 -18.06 28.39
CA GLY A 486 0.93 -19.31 28.83
C GLY A 486 1.23 -20.31 27.71
N GLY A 487 0.68 -20.12 26.51
CA GLY A 487 1.06 -20.83 25.31
C GLY A 487 2.08 -20.02 24.51
N LEU A 488 1.58 -19.02 23.78
CA LEU A 488 2.37 -18.15 22.91
C LEU A 488 3.15 -17.07 23.68
N GLN A 489 2.51 -16.47 24.68
CA GLN A 489 3.12 -15.58 25.63
C GLN A 489 3.54 -16.37 26.88
N VAL A 490 4.77 -16.17 27.34
CA VAL A 490 5.33 -16.86 28.51
C VAL A 490 4.70 -16.31 29.78
N LYS A 491 4.08 -17.17 30.61
CA LYS A 491 3.38 -16.75 31.83
C LYS A 491 4.19 -16.79 33.12
N ASP A 492 5.26 -17.59 33.16
CA ASP A 492 6.06 -17.89 34.35
C ASP A 492 7.57 -17.89 34.03
N GLY A 493 8.40 -17.65 35.05
CA GLY A 493 9.86 -17.75 34.95
C GLY A 493 10.57 -16.47 34.43
N PRO A 494 11.87 -16.57 34.12
CA PRO A 494 12.70 -15.41 33.77
C PRO A 494 12.27 -14.67 32.50
N GLU A 495 11.60 -15.37 31.57
CA GLU A 495 11.13 -14.83 30.29
C GLU A 495 9.65 -14.44 30.34
N LYS A 496 9.05 -14.30 31.54
CA LYS A 496 7.65 -13.92 31.70
C LYS A 496 7.31 -12.68 30.87
N TYR A 497 6.14 -12.71 30.23
CA TYR A 497 5.62 -11.78 29.23
C TYR A 497 6.30 -11.81 27.86
N GLY A 498 7.38 -12.59 27.69
CA GLY A 498 8.02 -12.81 26.40
C GLY A 498 7.10 -13.49 25.40
N VAL A 499 7.24 -13.15 24.12
CA VAL A 499 6.39 -13.67 23.04
C VAL A 499 7.20 -14.59 22.14
N LYS A 500 6.79 -15.85 22.06
CA LYS A 500 7.49 -16.87 21.27
C LYS A 500 7.37 -16.60 19.78
N LYS A 501 8.39 -17.00 19.02
CA LYS A 501 8.39 -16.91 17.55
C LYS A 501 7.37 -17.81 16.86
N SER A 502 7.03 -18.96 17.45
CA SER A 502 6.03 -19.88 16.90
C SER A 502 5.65 -20.97 17.91
N LEU A 503 4.39 -21.40 17.91
CA LEU A 503 3.97 -22.62 18.61
C LEU A 503 4.22 -23.89 17.79
N PHE A 504 4.17 -23.80 16.46
CA PHE A 504 4.51 -24.90 15.56
C PHE A 504 6.02 -24.90 15.26
N TYR A 505 6.62 -26.07 15.16
CA TYR A 505 8.07 -26.23 14.93
C TYR A 505 8.33 -27.52 14.14
N TYR A 506 9.53 -27.66 13.57
CA TYR A 506 9.96 -28.88 12.89
C TYR A 506 11.11 -29.53 13.65
N GLN A 507 10.82 -30.64 14.34
CA GLN A 507 11.80 -31.45 15.05
C GLN A 507 11.33 -32.93 15.06
N PRO A 508 11.54 -33.67 13.95
CA PRO A 508 10.96 -35.01 13.73
C PRO A 508 11.35 -36.01 14.81
N ASP A 509 12.56 -35.92 15.35
CA ASP A 509 13.07 -36.87 16.36
C ASP A 509 12.49 -36.64 17.77
N SER A 510 11.66 -35.60 17.97
CA SER A 510 11.10 -35.23 19.27
C SER A 510 9.58 -35.23 19.31
N VAL A 511 8.94 -35.73 18.26
CA VAL A 511 7.47 -35.89 18.15
C VAL A 511 7.13 -37.28 17.61
N PRO A 512 5.90 -37.78 17.75
CA PRO A 512 5.51 -39.07 17.18
C PRO A 512 5.78 -39.16 15.67
N ALA A 513 6.23 -40.33 15.21
CA ALA A 513 6.42 -40.59 13.79
C ALA A 513 5.12 -40.35 13.00
N GLY A 514 5.23 -39.72 11.82
CA GLY A 514 4.08 -39.33 11.00
C GLY A 514 3.44 -37.98 11.35
N THR A 515 3.96 -37.24 12.34
CA THR A 515 3.46 -35.89 12.68
C THR A 515 3.57 -34.90 11.52
N TYR A 516 4.70 -34.89 10.81
CA TYR A 516 4.96 -33.96 9.71
C TYR A 516 4.63 -34.59 8.35
N SER A 517 3.92 -33.84 7.51
CA SER A 517 3.64 -34.26 6.14
C SER A 517 4.93 -34.36 5.31
N PRO A 518 5.18 -35.48 4.61
CA PRO A 518 6.35 -35.60 3.73
C PRO A 518 6.25 -34.72 2.48
N GLU A 519 5.06 -34.22 2.15
CA GLU A 519 4.82 -33.34 0.98
C GLU A 519 5.29 -31.90 1.22
N ILE A 520 5.61 -31.54 2.47
CA ILE A 520 6.08 -30.21 2.83
C ILE A 520 7.61 -30.20 2.88
N ASN A 521 8.22 -29.23 2.19
CA ASN A 521 9.66 -29.03 2.25
C ASN A 521 10.09 -28.35 3.57
N TYR A 522 10.56 -29.15 4.53
CA TYR A 522 11.16 -28.66 5.76
C TYR A 522 12.69 -28.48 5.70
N LYS A 523 13.32 -28.67 4.54
CA LYS A 523 14.77 -28.43 4.35
C LYS A 523 15.05 -26.97 4.03
N THR A 524 14.50 -26.07 4.83
CA THR A 524 14.62 -24.62 4.65
C THR A 524 15.04 -23.96 5.95
N TRP A 525 15.59 -22.75 5.88
CA TRP A 525 15.94 -21.96 7.07
C TRP A 525 14.72 -21.59 7.92
N ALA A 526 13.52 -21.64 7.31
CA ALA A 526 12.24 -21.29 7.93
C ALA A 526 11.63 -22.43 8.77
N ALA A 527 12.20 -23.65 8.68
CA ALA A 527 11.77 -24.81 9.46
C ALA A 527 12.44 -24.84 10.84
N TRP A 528 12.05 -23.91 11.73
CA TRP A 528 12.67 -23.79 13.06
C TRP A 528 12.37 -24.99 13.95
N ASN A 529 13.37 -25.45 14.70
CA ASN A 529 13.20 -26.48 15.73
C ASN A 529 12.50 -25.93 16.99
N HIS A 530 12.18 -26.79 17.95
CA HIS A 530 11.42 -26.40 19.15
C HIS A 530 12.09 -25.25 19.92
N LYS A 531 13.42 -25.27 20.03
CA LYS A 531 14.17 -24.22 20.73
C LYS A 531 14.07 -22.87 20.01
N ALA A 532 14.29 -22.84 18.70
CA ALA A 532 14.23 -21.62 17.90
C ALA A 532 12.80 -21.07 17.77
N ALA A 533 11.78 -21.94 17.79
CA ALA A 533 10.37 -21.54 17.80
C ALA A 533 9.94 -20.91 19.14
N ASN A 534 10.47 -21.40 20.27
CA ASN A 534 10.19 -20.82 21.59
C ASN A 534 11.06 -19.59 21.94
N ASP A 535 11.99 -19.19 21.08
CA ASP A 535 12.77 -17.98 21.31
C ASP A 535 11.87 -16.75 21.41
N VAL A 536 12.15 -15.88 22.39
CA VAL A 536 11.39 -14.64 22.65
C VAL A 536 12.11 -13.39 22.14
N GLY A 537 13.23 -13.54 21.43
CA GLY A 537 14.12 -12.43 21.04
C GLY A 537 13.64 -11.59 19.85
N ARG A 538 12.45 -11.85 19.30
CA ARG A 538 11.90 -11.11 18.15
C ARG A 538 10.88 -10.07 18.60
N SER A 539 11.30 -8.80 18.67
CA SER A 539 10.46 -7.69 19.17
C SER A 539 9.19 -7.48 18.34
N TYR A 540 9.22 -7.77 17.03
CA TYR A 540 8.07 -7.62 16.13
C TYR A 540 6.84 -8.45 16.53
N ASN A 541 7.00 -9.47 17.37
CA ASN A 541 5.87 -10.29 17.83
C ASN A 541 5.10 -9.67 19.01
N TYR A 542 5.72 -8.74 19.74
CA TYR A 542 5.16 -8.16 20.97
C TYR A 542 3.98 -7.21 20.71
N PRO A 543 4.00 -6.33 19.69
CA PRO A 543 2.87 -5.47 19.35
C PRO A 543 1.56 -6.25 19.11
N HIS A 544 1.63 -7.42 18.46
CA HIS A 544 0.44 -8.24 18.21
C HIS A 544 -0.27 -8.64 19.51
N VAL A 545 0.51 -9.09 20.51
CA VAL A 545 -0.01 -9.53 21.82
C VAL A 545 -0.46 -8.34 22.65
N ALA A 546 0.35 -7.27 22.69
CA ALA A 546 -0.02 -6.03 23.39
C ALA A 546 -1.32 -5.44 22.84
N ALA A 547 -1.55 -5.50 21.52
CA ALA A 547 -2.79 -5.08 20.89
C ALA A 547 -3.97 -5.97 21.26
N ALA A 548 -3.78 -7.29 21.35
CA ALA A 548 -4.83 -8.20 21.78
C ALA A 548 -5.31 -7.89 23.21
N ASP A 549 -4.37 -7.76 24.15
CA ASP A 549 -4.68 -7.44 25.54
C ASP A 549 -5.29 -6.04 25.67
N TRP A 550 -4.78 -5.07 24.93
CA TRP A 550 -5.33 -3.71 24.89
C TRP A 550 -6.79 -3.70 24.41
N VAL A 551 -7.14 -4.48 23.37
CA VAL A 551 -8.54 -4.58 22.92
C VAL A 551 -9.42 -5.22 23.98
N LEU A 552 -8.98 -6.30 24.64
CA LEU A 552 -9.75 -6.93 25.72
C LEU A 552 -9.95 -5.99 26.91
N TYR A 553 -8.94 -5.18 27.26
CA TYR A 553 -9.08 -4.08 28.23
C TYR A 553 -10.20 -3.13 27.82
N ARG A 554 -10.15 -2.59 26.59
CA ARG A 554 -11.14 -1.60 26.15
C ARG A 554 -12.55 -2.18 26.12
N LEU A 555 -12.70 -3.42 25.66
CA LEU A 555 -13.99 -4.11 25.68
C LEU A 555 -14.52 -4.31 27.11
N ALA A 556 -13.69 -4.80 28.03
CA ALA A 556 -14.06 -5.02 29.43
C ALA A 556 -14.39 -3.71 30.16
N ARG A 557 -13.71 -2.61 29.79
CA ARG A 557 -13.81 -1.33 30.48
C ARG A 557 -14.98 -0.47 30.01
N ASN A 558 -15.32 -0.56 28.73
CA ASN A 558 -16.26 0.34 28.06
C ASN A 558 -17.63 -0.30 27.81
N HIS A 559 -17.76 -1.61 28.00
CA HIS A 559 -18.98 -2.36 27.79
C HIS A 559 -19.29 -3.28 28.97
N GLN A 560 -20.56 -3.43 29.30
CA GLN A 560 -21.01 -4.36 30.34
C GLN A 560 -21.14 -5.76 29.74
N GLY A 561 -20.52 -6.78 30.36
CA GLY A 561 -20.80 -8.18 30.07
C GLY A 561 -20.26 -8.74 28.74
N LEU A 562 -19.56 -7.96 27.91
CA LEU A 562 -18.88 -8.49 26.71
C LEU A 562 -17.69 -9.37 27.06
N VAL A 563 -16.87 -8.92 28.01
CA VAL A 563 -15.72 -9.65 28.55
C VAL A 563 -16.07 -10.06 29.98
N THR A 564 -15.98 -11.36 30.25
CA THR A 564 -16.38 -11.98 31.52
C THR A 564 -15.26 -12.80 32.16
N GLY A 565 -14.11 -12.94 31.49
CA GLY A 565 -12.97 -13.74 31.97
C GLY A 565 -12.19 -13.06 33.09
N LYS A 566 -11.49 -11.95 32.79
CA LYS A 566 -10.70 -11.18 33.76
C LYS A 566 -11.21 -9.74 33.86
N ASP A 567 -10.86 -9.06 34.94
CA ASP A 567 -11.13 -7.63 35.11
C ASP A 567 -10.34 -6.79 34.09
N TRP A 568 -10.88 -5.63 33.68
CA TRP A 568 -10.25 -4.75 32.71
C TRP A 568 -8.81 -4.38 33.09
N LYS A 569 -8.54 -4.21 34.40
CA LYS A 569 -7.21 -3.82 34.89
C LYS A 569 -6.18 -4.90 34.63
N TRP A 570 -6.59 -6.17 34.65
CA TRP A 570 -5.70 -7.29 34.35
C TRP A 570 -5.20 -7.24 32.91
N TYR A 571 -6.10 -6.99 31.95
CA TYR A 571 -5.75 -6.88 30.53
C TYR A 571 -4.85 -5.67 30.26
N LEU A 572 -5.15 -4.50 30.86
CA LEU A 572 -4.31 -3.32 30.67
C LEU A 572 -2.91 -3.50 31.29
N ASP A 573 -2.83 -4.14 32.45
CA ASP A 573 -1.56 -4.48 33.10
C ASP A 573 -0.76 -5.48 32.25
N LEU A 574 -1.42 -6.47 31.63
CA LEU A 574 -0.75 -7.42 30.74
C LEU A 574 -0.24 -6.74 29.46
N ALA A 575 -1.03 -5.83 28.86
CA ALA A 575 -0.60 -5.04 27.70
C ALA A 575 0.62 -4.18 28.04
N PHE A 576 0.63 -3.52 29.20
CA PHE A 576 1.79 -2.77 29.70
C PHE A 576 3.03 -3.66 29.89
N HIS A 577 2.90 -4.78 30.58
CA HIS A 577 4.03 -5.67 30.84
C HIS A 577 4.59 -6.29 29.56
N THR A 578 3.73 -6.63 28.59
CA THR A 578 4.15 -7.09 27.26
C THR A 578 4.98 -6.02 26.55
N SER A 579 4.52 -4.76 26.60
CA SER A 579 5.23 -3.62 26.01
C SER A 579 6.62 -3.43 26.62
N MET A 580 6.74 -3.58 27.94
CA MET A 580 8.03 -3.48 28.65
C MET A 580 8.94 -4.69 28.41
N ALA A 581 8.36 -5.88 28.30
CA ALA A 581 9.08 -7.13 28.05
C ALA A 581 9.71 -7.15 26.65
N MET A 582 9.11 -6.48 25.67
CA MET A 582 9.73 -6.30 24.35
C MET A 582 11.12 -5.66 24.48
N VAL A 583 11.20 -4.56 25.24
CA VAL A 583 12.44 -3.79 25.39
C VAL A 583 13.49 -4.57 26.18
N SER A 584 13.08 -5.36 27.18
CA SER A 584 14.02 -6.08 28.05
C SER A 584 14.44 -7.46 27.53
N LEU A 585 13.53 -8.20 26.87
CA LEU A 585 13.77 -9.57 26.42
C LEU A 585 14.13 -9.67 24.93
N ALA A 586 13.75 -8.69 24.12
CA ALA A 586 14.00 -8.66 22.67
C ALA A 586 14.74 -7.40 22.19
N PRO A 587 15.87 -7.00 22.82
CA PRO A 587 16.49 -5.69 22.59
C PRO A 587 17.01 -5.49 21.17
N THR A 588 17.42 -6.57 20.48
CA THR A 588 18.07 -6.51 19.16
C THR A 588 17.27 -5.76 18.11
N TYR A 589 15.98 -6.05 17.98
CA TYR A 589 15.11 -5.38 17.01
C TYR A 589 14.24 -4.29 17.66
N ALA A 590 14.16 -4.26 18.98
CA ALA A 590 13.41 -3.23 19.70
C ALA A 590 14.01 -1.83 19.52
N GLU A 591 15.27 -1.70 19.10
CA GLU A 591 15.85 -0.41 18.75
C GLU A 591 15.19 0.24 17.52
N PHE A 592 14.53 -0.54 16.65
CA PHE A 592 13.81 -0.04 15.47
C PHE A 592 12.32 0.19 15.77
N GLY A 593 11.64 0.87 14.85
CA GLY A 593 10.17 0.90 14.84
C GLY A 593 9.59 -0.50 14.61
N GLN A 594 8.48 -0.81 15.28
CA GLN A 594 7.76 -2.07 15.18
C GLN A 594 6.47 -1.90 14.36
N MET A 595 6.07 -2.95 13.64
CA MET A 595 4.73 -3.08 13.07
C MET A 595 3.69 -3.04 14.19
N GLU A 596 2.58 -2.35 13.97
CA GLU A 596 1.56 -2.04 14.99
C GLU A 596 2.09 -1.31 16.24
N GLY A 597 3.33 -0.81 16.24
CA GLY A 597 3.95 -0.20 17.42
C GLY A 597 3.22 1.06 17.93
N THR A 598 2.32 1.63 17.11
CA THR A 598 1.33 2.62 17.56
C THR A 598 0.54 2.17 18.79
N VAL A 599 0.36 0.85 18.99
CA VAL A 599 -0.38 0.32 20.14
C VAL A 599 0.26 0.70 21.47
N PHE A 600 1.58 0.82 21.54
CA PHE A 600 2.27 1.23 22.77
C PHE A 600 1.90 2.65 23.20
N LEU A 601 1.71 3.56 22.23
CA LEU A 601 1.23 4.91 22.51
C LEU A 601 -0.25 4.91 22.92
N LEU A 602 -1.07 4.02 22.36
CA LEU A 602 -2.47 3.87 22.76
C LEU A 602 -2.59 3.33 24.19
N ILE A 603 -1.79 2.33 24.55
CA ILE A 603 -1.66 1.82 25.92
C ILE A 603 -1.20 2.93 26.87
N LEU A 604 -0.19 3.73 26.51
CA LEU A 604 0.25 4.85 27.33
C LEU A 604 -0.89 5.84 27.61
N LYS A 605 -1.68 6.18 26.60
CA LYS A 605 -2.83 7.11 26.76
C LYS A 605 -3.89 6.53 27.69
N ASP A 606 -4.21 5.25 27.55
CA ASP A 606 -5.19 4.59 28.41
C ASP A 606 -4.67 4.39 29.85
N LEU A 607 -3.37 4.12 30.05
CA LEU A 607 -2.76 4.11 31.39
C LEU A 607 -2.91 5.47 32.09
N LYS A 608 -2.71 6.59 31.35
CA LYS A 608 -2.92 7.95 31.87
C LYS A 608 -4.38 8.23 32.17
N ASP A 609 -5.29 7.86 31.26
CA ASP A 609 -6.73 8.05 31.42
C ASP A 609 -7.29 7.27 32.63
N GLU A 610 -6.74 6.10 32.95
CA GLU A 610 -7.08 5.27 34.13
C GLU A 610 -6.33 5.67 35.41
N GLY A 611 -5.47 6.69 35.37
CA GLY A 611 -4.70 7.16 36.54
C GLY A 611 -3.57 6.23 36.99
N LEU A 612 -3.12 5.29 36.13
CA LEU A 612 -2.01 4.37 36.37
C LEU A 612 -0.66 5.06 36.08
N VAL A 613 -0.39 6.16 36.78
CA VAL A 613 0.71 7.10 36.49
C VAL A 613 2.08 6.41 36.52
N GLN A 614 2.34 5.51 37.48
CA GLN A 614 3.63 4.84 37.58
C GLN A 614 3.92 3.95 36.35
N GLN A 615 2.95 3.16 35.90
CA GLN A 615 3.10 2.36 34.69
C GLN A 615 3.23 3.25 33.45
N ALA A 616 2.43 4.32 33.37
CA ALA A 616 2.52 5.29 32.27
C ALA A 616 3.93 5.91 32.17
N ASP A 617 4.50 6.36 33.29
CA ASP A 617 5.83 6.98 33.33
C ASP A 617 6.94 6.00 32.92
N LEU A 618 6.84 4.73 33.34
CA LEU A 618 7.79 3.69 32.97
C LEU A 618 7.74 3.40 31.46
N LEU A 619 6.54 3.24 30.90
CA LEU A 619 6.36 3.00 29.47
C LEU A 619 6.82 4.20 28.65
N GLU A 620 6.41 5.42 29.02
CA GLU A 620 6.80 6.64 28.32
C GLU A 620 8.31 6.85 28.34
N LYS A 621 8.99 6.56 29.47
CA LYS A 621 10.44 6.62 29.56
C LYS A 621 11.12 5.61 28.63
N ALA A 622 10.65 4.37 28.59
CA ALA A 622 11.22 3.35 27.70
C ALA A 622 11.05 3.70 26.22
N MET A 623 9.87 4.20 25.85
CA MET A 623 9.58 4.60 24.47
C MET A 623 10.31 5.89 24.08
N ARG A 624 10.51 6.83 25.01
CA ARG A 624 11.35 8.00 24.80
C ARG A 624 12.79 7.63 24.47
N ALA A 625 13.37 6.65 25.17
CA ALA A 625 14.74 6.21 24.88
C ALA A 625 14.89 5.69 23.43
N ARG A 626 13.88 4.97 22.92
CA ARG A 626 13.82 4.52 21.53
C ARG A 626 13.66 5.71 20.57
N ALA A 627 12.76 6.64 20.87
CA ALA A 627 12.55 7.84 20.07
C ALA A 627 13.77 8.77 20.02
N ASP A 628 14.53 8.89 21.11
CA ASP A 628 15.77 9.65 21.17
C ASP A 628 16.85 9.01 20.28
N HIS A 629 16.94 7.67 20.27
CA HIS A 629 17.79 6.95 19.33
C HIS A 629 17.38 7.22 17.88
N TRP A 630 16.09 7.06 17.54
CA TRP A 630 15.58 7.38 16.19
C TRP A 630 15.90 8.81 15.76
N ARG A 631 15.81 9.77 16.69
CA ARG A 631 16.12 11.17 16.41
C ARG A 631 17.58 11.41 16.05
N SER A 632 18.49 10.53 16.46
CA SER A 632 19.90 10.59 16.05
C SER A 632 20.15 10.06 14.63
N LEU A 633 19.24 9.27 14.06
CA LEU A 633 19.37 8.65 12.74
C LEU A 633 18.86 9.59 11.63
N LYS A 634 19.49 9.55 10.45
CA LYS A 634 19.00 10.31 9.29
C LYS A 634 17.64 9.79 8.82
N TYR A 635 17.53 8.47 8.67
CA TYR A 635 16.29 7.75 8.35
C TYR A 635 16.01 6.69 9.45
N PRO A 636 15.09 6.95 10.38
CA PRO A 636 14.88 6.10 11.56
C PRO A 636 14.09 4.79 11.31
N PHE A 637 14.21 4.19 10.12
CA PHE A 637 13.35 3.08 9.69
C PHE A 637 14.10 1.77 9.41
N GLY A 638 15.41 1.81 9.19
CA GLY A 638 16.16 0.63 8.75
C GLY A 638 16.35 -0.36 9.88
N SER A 639 15.84 -1.58 9.75
CA SER A 639 16.21 -2.71 10.61
C SER A 639 17.12 -3.70 9.89
N GLU A 640 16.67 -4.20 8.74
CA GLU A 640 17.32 -5.34 8.04
C GLU A 640 17.56 -5.10 6.54
N MET A 641 16.83 -4.15 5.94
CA MET A 641 16.73 -4.00 4.49
C MET A 641 17.33 -2.68 4.01
N PRO A 642 17.88 -2.62 2.77
CA PRO A 642 18.45 -1.40 2.22
C PRO A 642 17.42 -0.28 2.00
N TRP A 643 16.13 -0.63 2.01
CA TRP A 643 14.98 0.24 2.22
C TRP A 643 14.00 -0.47 3.15
N ASP A 644 13.51 0.23 4.16
CA ASP A 644 12.65 -0.35 5.18
C ASP A 644 11.46 0.54 5.50
N SER A 645 10.29 -0.08 5.57
CA SER A 645 9.00 0.56 5.83
C SER A 645 8.24 -0.08 7.00
N THR A 646 8.87 -1.01 7.71
CA THR A 646 8.20 -1.95 8.61
C THR A 646 7.54 -1.28 9.81
N GLY A 647 8.19 -0.31 10.45
CA GLY A 647 7.68 0.36 11.66
C GLY A 647 7.57 1.88 11.55
N GLN A 648 7.37 2.41 10.34
CA GLN A 648 7.32 3.86 10.11
C GLN A 648 6.17 4.55 10.87
N GLU A 649 5.04 3.86 11.04
CA GLU A 649 3.90 4.39 11.80
C GLU A 649 4.25 4.59 13.27
N GLU A 650 4.98 3.66 13.89
CA GLU A 650 5.41 3.82 15.28
C GLU A 650 6.36 5.01 15.42
N VAL A 651 7.36 5.08 14.55
CA VAL A 651 8.39 6.13 14.57
C VAL A 651 7.75 7.51 14.43
N TYR A 652 6.79 7.66 13.51
CA TYR A 652 6.05 8.90 13.35
C TYR A 652 5.24 9.23 14.61
N MET A 653 4.46 8.28 15.14
CA MET A 653 3.55 8.54 16.25
C MET A 653 4.28 8.95 17.54
N TRP A 654 5.43 8.35 17.85
CA TRP A 654 6.25 8.77 18.98
C TRP A 654 7.01 10.07 18.72
N SER A 655 7.46 10.30 17.48
CA SER A 655 8.09 11.58 17.11
C SER A 655 7.11 12.75 17.27
N ASP A 656 5.86 12.59 16.81
CA ASP A 656 4.78 13.55 17.03
C ASP A 656 4.50 13.75 18.53
N HIS A 657 4.36 12.65 19.29
CA HIS A 657 4.08 12.70 20.74
C HIS A 657 5.16 13.44 21.54
N PHE A 658 6.44 13.28 21.18
CA PHE A 658 7.56 13.94 21.86
C PHE A 658 7.97 15.29 21.26
N GLY A 659 7.30 15.76 20.21
CA GLY A 659 7.59 17.05 19.57
C GLY A 659 8.84 17.04 18.67
N TYR A 660 9.25 15.87 18.16
CA TYR A 660 10.38 15.70 17.24
C TYR A 660 9.91 15.92 15.78
N ALA A 661 9.51 17.14 15.48
CA ALA A 661 8.93 17.52 14.19
C ALA A 661 9.86 17.19 13.00
N ASP A 662 11.18 17.31 13.18
CA ASP A 662 12.17 16.95 12.18
C ASP A 662 12.07 15.48 11.75
N LYS A 663 11.87 14.56 12.71
CA LYS A 663 11.72 13.14 12.40
C LYS A 663 10.33 12.78 11.92
N ALA A 664 9.29 13.36 12.51
CA ALA A 664 7.94 13.18 12.01
C ALA A 664 7.83 13.60 10.53
N HIS A 665 8.48 14.69 10.11
CA HIS A 665 8.53 15.12 8.71
C HIS A 665 9.31 14.16 7.82
N VAL A 666 10.49 13.69 8.24
CA VAL A 666 11.27 12.71 7.47
C VAL A 666 10.46 11.43 7.24
N THR A 667 9.75 10.94 8.27
CA THR A 667 8.88 9.76 8.16
C THR A 667 7.71 10.00 7.23
N LEU A 668 6.99 11.11 7.40
CA LEU A 668 5.85 11.44 6.55
C LEU A 668 6.26 11.58 5.09
N ASN A 669 7.35 12.28 4.79
CA ASN A 669 7.85 12.43 3.43
C ASN A 669 8.22 11.07 2.83
N ALA A 670 8.97 10.23 3.55
CA ALA A 670 9.29 8.88 3.08
C ALA A 670 8.04 8.07 2.70
N ILE A 671 6.98 8.13 3.52
CA ILE A 671 5.68 7.48 3.25
C ILE A 671 5.05 8.03 1.97
N LEU A 672 4.97 9.36 1.82
CA LEU A 672 4.40 10.02 0.65
C LEU A 672 5.20 9.72 -0.63
N GLY A 673 6.49 9.41 -0.49
CA GLY A 673 7.38 8.96 -1.56
C GLY A 673 6.90 7.68 -2.27
N TYR A 674 6.05 6.87 -1.65
CA TYR A 674 5.60 5.59 -2.22
C TYR A 674 4.12 5.26 -2.02
N MET A 675 3.31 6.17 -1.48
CA MET A 675 1.85 6.04 -1.36
C MET A 675 1.13 7.08 -2.23
N PRO A 676 0.65 6.72 -3.44
CA PRO A 676 0.20 7.72 -4.40
C PRO A 676 -1.32 7.97 -4.40
N THR A 677 -1.80 9.06 -5.03
CA THR A 677 -3.23 9.38 -5.17
C THR A 677 -3.83 8.98 -6.54
N LEU A 678 -3.29 7.93 -7.17
CA LEU A 678 -3.64 7.54 -8.56
C LEU A 678 -5.13 7.17 -8.72
N PRO A 679 -5.77 7.42 -9.89
CA PRO A 679 -7.15 7.01 -10.17
C PRO A 679 -7.37 5.51 -10.41
N SER A 680 -6.95 4.70 -9.43
CA SER A 680 -7.08 3.25 -9.43
C SER A 680 -7.28 2.74 -8.01
N TRP A 681 -8.27 1.86 -7.83
CA TRP A 681 -8.48 1.18 -6.55
C TRP A 681 -7.23 0.46 -6.08
N GLY A 682 -6.40 -0.10 -6.97
CA GLY A 682 -5.23 -0.89 -6.59
C GLY A 682 -4.01 -0.06 -6.15
N TYR A 683 -3.90 1.18 -6.62
CA TYR A 683 -2.73 2.03 -6.37
C TYR A 683 -3.02 3.23 -5.44
N ASN A 684 -4.27 3.70 -5.35
CA ASN A 684 -4.63 4.83 -4.48
C ASN A 684 -4.37 4.51 -3.01
N GLY A 685 -3.43 5.22 -2.37
CA GLY A 685 -3.02 4.99 -0.99
C GLY A 685 -2.38 3.62 -0.75
N SER A 686 -2.00 2.90 -1.80
CA SER A 686 -1.34 1.60 -1.70
C SER A 686 0.14 1.83 -1.40
N ALA A 687 0.59 1.46 -0.20
CA ALA A 687 2.00 1.51 0.14
C ALA A 687 2.78 0.53 -0.73
N ARG A 688 3.95 0.95 -1.21
CA ARG A 688 4.83 0.05 -1.95
C ARG A 688 5.34 -1.04 -1.03
N ARG A 689 5.19 -2.28 -1.47
CA ARG A 689 5.68 -3.52 -0.86
C ARG A 689 5.84 -4.55 -1.97
N TYR A 690 6.87 -5.38 -1.93
CA TYR A 690 7.10 -6.32 -3.02
C TYR A 690 7.77 -7.68 -2.70
N TRP A 691 8.15 -7.94 -1.44
CA TRP A 691 8.82 -9.20 -1.07
C TRP A 691 8.04 -10.05 -0.06
N ASP A 692 7.06 -9.51 0.64
CA ASP A 692 6.33 -10.18 1.72
C ASP A 692 5.60 -11.48 1.33
N PHE A 693 5.25 -11.67 0.06
CA PHE A 693 4.76 -12.97 -0.41
C PHE A 693 5.74 -14.12 -0.17
N LEU A 694 7.03 -13.83 -0.02
CA LEU A 694 8.02 -14.83 0.39
C LEU A 694 7.77 -15.33 1.83
N TYR A 695 7.27 -14.47 2.72
CA TYR A 695 7.11 -14.72 4.15
C TYR A 695 5.68 -15.10 4.55
N GLY A 696 4.67 -14.45 3.98
CA GLY A 696 3.26 -14.64 4.34
C GLY A 696 2.34 -15.09 3.18
N GLY A 697 2.81 -15.06 1.94
CA GLY A 697 2.01 -15.39 0.76
C GLY A 697 1.98 -16.87 0.39
N LYS A 698 0.93 -17.28 -0.32
CA LYS A 698 0.85 -18.59 -0.98
C LYS A 698 1.73 -18.63 -2.23
N LEU A 699 1.53 -17.66 -3.12
CA LEU A 699 2.31 -17.55 -4.34
C LEU A 699 3.58 -16.75 -4.04
N SER A 700 4.60 -17.47 -3.59
CA SER A 700 5.89 -16.92 -3.18
C SER A 700 6.68 -16.35 -4.37
N ARG A 701 6.66 -15.02 -4.56
CA ARG A 701 7.49 -14.32 -5.55
C ARG A 701 7.70 -12.83 -5.21
N ILE A 702 8.72 -12.23 -5.83
CA ILE A 702 8.93 -10.78 -5.84
C ILE A 702 8.00 -10.12 -6.86
N GLU A 703 7.12 -9.25 -6.37
CA GLU A 703 6.04 -8.61 -7.14
C GLU A 703 5.44 -7.45 -6.33
N ARG A 704 5.04 -6.36 -6.99
CA ARG A 704 4.27 -5.30 -6.34
C ARG A 704 2.98 -5.84 -5.71
N GLN A 705 2.82 -5.59 -4.42
CA GLN A 705 1.67 -6.03 -3.63
C GLN A 705 0.69 -4.88 -3.50
N LEU A 706 -0.54 -5.06 -3.97
CA LEU A 706 -1.56 -4.02 -3.86
C LEU A 706 -2.34 -4.20 -2.55
N HIS A 707 -2.31 -3.16 -1.71
CA HIS A 707 -2.93 -3.13 -0.39
C HIS A 707 -2.49 -4.26 0.54
N HIS A 708 -1.18 -4.44 0.64
CA HIS A 708 -0.52 -5.15 1.74
C HIS A 708 -0.62 -4.35 3.06
N TYR A 709 -0.28 -4.96 4.21
CA TYR A 709 -0.45 -4.37 5.55
C TYR A 709 0.16 -2.98 5.68
N GLY A 710 1.27 -2.71 4.98
CA GLY A 710 1.95 -1.42 5.04
C GLY A 710 1.06 -0.24 4.63
N SER A 711 0.00 -0.48 3.85
CA SER A 711 -0.97 0.57 3.45
C SER A 711 -1.83 1.01 4.63
N GLY A 712 -2.33 0.05 5.41
CA GLY A 712 -3.15 0.31 6.60
C GLY A 712 -2.33 0.94 7.73
N LEU A 713 -1.11 0.46 7.97
CA LEU A 713 -0.22 1.02 8.99
C LEU A 713 0.20 2.46 8.65
N ASN A 714 0.66 2.72 7.42
CA ASN A 714 1.07 4.07 7.01
C ASN A 714 -0.10 5.05 6.85
N ALA A 715 -1.35 4.59 6.79
CA ALA A 715 -2.51 5.48 6.89
C ALA A 715 -2.62 6.17 8.26
N ILE A 716 -2.09 5.57 9.34
CA ILE A 716 -2.07 6.15 10.69
C ILE A 716 -1.33 7.50 10.72
N PRO A 717 -0.03 7.58 10.38
CA PRO A 717 0.72 8.82 10.39
C PRO A 717 0.18 9.84 9.38
N VAL A 718 -0.23 9.41 8.19
CA VAL A 718 -0.74 10.33 7.15
C VAL A 718 -2.06 10.99 7.59
N LEU A 719 -3.01 10.23 8.14
CA LEU A 719 -4.27 10.82 8.63
C LEU A 719 -4.06 11.63 9.91
N LYS A 720 -3.08 11.27 10.76
CA LYS A 720 -2.68 12.12 11.88
C LYS A 720 -2.08 13.44 11.39
N ALA A 721 -1.20 13.42 10.39
CA ALA A 721 -0.63 14.60 9.77
C ALA A 721 -1.72 15.50 9.17
N PHE A 722 -2.72 14.92 8.50
CA PHE A 722 -3.88 15.67 7.98
C PHE A 722 -4.67 16.37 9.09
N ARG A 723 -4.90 15.70 10.23
CA ARG A 723 -5.60 16.34 11.36
C ARG A 723 -4.83 17.55 11.93
N SER A 724 -3.50 17.55 11.79
CA SER A 724 -2.64 18.71 12.12
C SER A 724 -2.60 19.76 10.99
N HIS A 725 -2.86 19.38 9.74
CA HIS A 725 -2.85 20.24 8.54
C HIS A 725 -4.15 20.06 7.72
N PRO A 726 -5.31 20.53 8.25
CA PRO A 726 -6.64 20.20 7.71
C PRO A 726 -6.96 20.76 6.32
N ASP A 727 -6.13 21.63 5.77
CA ASP A 727 -6.24 22.21 4.44
C ASP A 727 -5.51 21.39 3.36
N ASP A 728 -4.68 20.41 3.75
CA ASP A 728 -3.98 19.54 2.83
C ASP A 728 -4.85 18.33 2.40
N LEU A 729 -5.62 18.52 1.34
CA LEU A 729 -6.44 17.44 0.77
C LEU A 729 -5.60 16.26 0.25
N HIS A 730 -4.33 16.47 -0.12
CA HIS A 730 -3.48 15.39 -0.61
C HIS A 730 -3.22 14.38 0.51
N LEU A 731 -2.88 14.84 1.72
CA LEU A 731 -2.71 13.97 2.90
C LEU A 731 -3.98 13.15 3.17
N LEU A 732 -5.16 13.78 3.19
CA LEU A 732 -6.40 13.06 3.42
C LEU A 732 -6.65 11.99 2.36
N ARG A 733 -6.39 12.28 1.08
CA ARG A 733 -6.58 11.33 -0.02
C ARG A 733 -5.59 10.15 0.03
N VAL A 734 -4.34 10.40 0.38
CA VAL A 734 -3.34 9.33 0.55
C VAL A 734 -3.71 8.45 1.74
N GLY A 735 -3.93 9.06 2.91
CA GLY A 735 -4.21 8.34 4.15
C GLY A 735 -5.52 7.57 4.10
N TYR A 736 -6.59 8.17 3.57
CA TYR A 736 -7.89 7.50 3.46
C TYR A 736 -7.87 6.39 2.38
N GLY A 737 -7.08 6.56 1.31
CA GLY A 737 -6.83 5.49 0.33
C GLY A 737 -6.18 4.26 0.98
N GLY A 738 -5.15 4.46 1.82
CA GLY A 738 -4.50 3.37 2.56
C GLY A 738 -5.41 2.73 3.61
N LEU A 739 -6.22 3.54 4.29
CA LEU A 739 -7.25 3.07 5.23
C LEU A 739 -8.26 2.13 4.55
N MET A 740 -8.81 2.54 3.40
CA MET A 740 -9.75 1.70 2.64
C MET A 740 -9.04 0.51 2.00
N GLY A 741 -7.77 0.65 1.62
CA GLY A 741 -6.91 -0.42 1.13
C GLY A 741 -6.87 -1.61 2.08
N ALA A 742 -6.74 -1.36 3.38
CA ALA A 742 -6.70 -2.40 4.42
C ALA A 742 -7.93 -3.33 4.44
N ILE A 743 -9.10 -2.86 4.00
CA ILE A 743 -10.32 -3.68 3.90
C ILE A 743 -10.72 -4.00 2.46
N GLY A 744 -10.09 -3.36 1.48
CA GLY A 744 -10.44 -3.47 0.07
C GLY A 744 -10.21 -4.86 -0.51
N ASN A 745 -9.32 -5.67 0.08
CA ASN A 745 -9.04 -7.03 -0.37
C ASN A 745 -9.86 -8.12 0.34
N ILE A 746 -10.65 -7.79 1.36
CA ILE A 746 -11.54 -8.75 2.01
C ILE A 746 -12.50 -9.33 0.97
N THR A 747 -12.64 -10.64 0.93
CA THR A 747 -13.53 -11.33 -0.01
C THR A 747 -14.99 -11.14 0.35
N TYR A 748 -15.88 -11.50 -0.56
CA TYR A 748 -17.32 -11.38 -0.34
C TYR A 748 -17.81 -12.13 0.91
N ASP A 749 -17.20 -13.28 1.21
CA ASP A 749 -17.49 -14.15 2.36
C ASP A 749 -16.65 -13.83 3.62
N GLY A 750 -15.75 -12.85 3.56
CA GLY A 750 -15.01 -12.36 4.72
C GLY A 750 -13.60 -12.90 4.91
N PHE A 751 -12.96 -13.52 3.92
CA PHE A 751 -11.54 -13.87 4.01
C PHE A 751 -10.66 -12.63 3.82
N GLY A 752 -9.68 -12.42 4.71
CA GLY A 752 -8.67 -11.37 4.60
C GLY A 752 -7.36 -11.93 4.02
N PRO A 753 -7.06 -11.75 2.72
CA PRO A 753 -5.82 -12.25 2.09
C PRO A 753 -4.62 -11.38 2.43
N ALA A 754 -3.41 -11.94 2.37
CA ALA A 754 -2.16 -11.21 2.64
C ALA A 754 -2.02 -9.92 1.81
N ALA A 755 -2.27 -10.00 0.49
CA ALA A 755 -2.37 -8.85 -0.41
C ALA A 755 -3.01 -9.25 -1.76
N PHE A 756 -3.01 -8.35 -2.74
CA PHE A 756 -3.39 -8.63 -4.13
C PHE A 756 -2.17 -8.63 -5.06
N HIS A 757 -2.05 -9.66 -5.90
CA HIS A 757 -0.99 -9.82 -6.90
C HIS A 757 -1.21 -8.88 -8.10
N SER A 758 -0.29 -7.94 -8.33
CA SER A 758 -0.42 -6.93 -9.39
C SER A 758 0.03 -7.39 -10.79
N PHE A 759 0.73 -8.51 -10.91
CA PHE A 759 1.24 -8.98 -12.19
C PHE A 759 0.08 -9.28 -13.14
N PRO A 760 0.14 -8.78 -14.38
CA PRO A 760 -0.88 -9.05 -15.39
C PRO A 760 -1.17 -10.53 -15.63
N SER A 761 -0.23 -11.44 -15.36
CA SER A 761 -0.44 -12.88 -15.47
C SER A 761 -1.22 -13.51 -14.30
N THR A 762 -1.57 -12.74 -13.27
CA THR A 762 -2.15 -13.27 -12.03
C THR A 762 -3.38 -12.48 -11.56
N MET A 763 -3.26 -11.17 -11.34
CA MET A 763 -4.39 -10.26 -11.03
C MET A 763 -5.46 -10.85 -10.07
N LYS A 764 -5.03 -11.38 -8.92
CA LYS A 764 -5.94 -11.98 -7.91
C LYS A 764 -5.44 -11.73 -6.49
N ILE A 765 -6.32 -11.94 -5.52
CA ILE A 765 -5.93 -12.02 -4.11
C ILE A 765 -4.97 -13.20 -3.87
N ASP A 766 -4.04 -13.06 -2.93
CA ASP A 766 -3.22 -14.18 -2.48
C ASP A 766 -4.10 -15.24 -1.78
N GLY A 767 -3.67 -16.50 -1.87
CA GLY A 767 -4.41 -17.64 -1.33
C GLY A 767 -4.30 -17.80 0.19
N LEU A 768 -3.29 -17.21 0.85
CA LEU A 768 -3.11 -17.26 2.29
C LEU A 768 -3.56 -15.97 2.98
N SER A 769 -4.06 -16.10 4.21
CA SER A 769 -4.36 -14.94 5.06
C SER A 769 -3.10 -14.17 5.43
N GLY A 770 -1.98 -14.88 5.64
CA GLY A 770 -0.67 -14.30 5.91
C GLY A 770 -0.69 -13.26 7.03
N ASP A 771 -0.06 -12.14 6.76
CA ASP A 771 0.14 -10.99 7.64
C ASP A 771 -0.99 -9.94 7.60
N TYR A 772 -2.17 -10.32 7.10
CA TYR A 772 -3.30 -9.40 6.90
C TYR A 772 -3.74 -8.65 8.18
N GLY A 773 -3.64 -9.28 9.36
CA GLY A 773 -4.08 -8.69 10.64
C GLY A 773 -3.38 -7.38 10.99
N SER A 774 -2.11 -7.24 10.62
CA SER A 774 -1.33 -6.00 10.73
C SER A 774 -1.96 -4.85 9.94
N GLY A 775 -2.46 -5.16 8.74
CA GLY A 775 -3.16 -4.18 7.91
C GLY A 775 -4.48 -3.77 8.53
N PHE A 776 -5.22 -4.76 9.06
CA PHE A 776 -6.49 -4.53 9.73
C PHE A 776 -6.33 -3.74 11.04
N PHE A 777 -5.21 -3.89 11.77
CA PHE A 777 -4.88 -3.02 12.91
C PHE A 777 -4.91 -1.54 12.50
N GLY A 778 -4.27 -1.20 11.38
CA GLY A 778 -4.27 0.15 10.82
C GLY A 778 -5.68 0.69 10.54
N TYR A 779 -6.58 -0.16 10.02
CA TYR A 779 -7.99 0.19 9.86
C TYR A 779 -8.70 0.39 11.22
N ALA A 780 -8.52 -0.53 12.16
CA ALA A 780 -9.25 -0.53 13.43
C ALA A 780 -8.96 0.69 14.31
N VAL A 781 -7.69 1.11 14.38
CA VAL A 781 -7.29 2.23 15.25
C VAL A 781 -7.52 3.61 14.62
N ASN A 782 -7.71 3.68 13.30
CA ASN A 782 -7.72 4.94 12.56
C ASN A 782 -8.99 5.19 11.72
N SER A 783 -9.90 4.20 11.61
CA SER A 783 -11.21 4.38 10.97
C SER A 783 -11.98 5.55 11.58
N GLY A 784 -12.47 6.44 10.72
CA GLY A 784 -13.20 7.65 11.11
C GLY A 784 -13.77 8.40 9.91
N THR A 785 -14.77 9.24 10.18
CA THR A 785 -15.39 10.12 9.17
C THR A 785 -14.66 11.45 9.13
N TYR A 786 -14.31 11.95 7.94
CA TYR A 786 -13.68 13.27 7.76
C TYR A 786 -14.59 14.18 6.97
N ILE A 787 -14.95 15.32 7.55
CA ILE A 787 -15.81 16.34 6.96
C ILE A 787 -14.96 17.58 6.69
N ILE A 788 -14.84 17.94 5.41
CA ILE A 788 -13.93 19.00 4.98
C ILE A 788 -14.62 19.92 3.97
N ARG A 789 -14.10 21.14 3.85
CA ARG A 789 -14.46 22.06 2.77
C ARG A 789 -13.20 22.43 2.00
N ASP A 790 -13.03 21.80 0.85
CA ASP A 790 -11.97 22.14 -0.08
C ASP A 790 -12.32 23.41 -0.87
N LYS A 791 -11.31 24.23 -1.20
CA LYS A 791 -11.50 25.49 -1.92
C LYS A 791 -12.01 25.27 -3.35
N ALA A 792 -11.55 24.22 -4.04
CA ALA A 792 -11.88 23.94 -5.43
C ALA A 792 -13.05 22.97 -5.62
N LEU A 793 -13.16 21.98 -4.72
CA LEU A 793 -14.11 20.86 -4.78
C LEU A 793 -15.32 21.04 -3.86
N GLY A 794 -15.29 22.02 -2.96
CA GLY A 794 -16.38 22.33 -2.03
C GLY A 794 -16.46 21.36 -0.86
N TRP A 795 -17.67 21.13 -0.34
CA TRP A 795 -17.88 20.21 0.78
C TRP A 795 -17.70 18.74 0.37
N LEU A 796 -16.88 18.04 1.14
CA LEU A 796 -16.55 16.63 0.96
C LEU A 796 -16.70 15.87 2.28
N ALA A 797 -17.05 14.58 2.16
CA ALA A 797 -17.01 13.65 3.27
C ALA A 797 -16.24 12.39 2.86
N PHE A 798 -15.43 11.89 3.78
CA PHE A 798 -14.83 10.57 3.72
C PHE A 798 -15.41 9.75 4.88
N GLY A 799 -15.85 8.52 4.63
CA GLY A 799 -16.52 7.70 5.64
C GLY A 799 -17.95 8.12 5.99
N GLY A 800 -18.60 8.89 5.12
CA GLY A 800 -19.99 9.30 5.32
C GLY A 800 -20.66 9.86 4.07
N ASN A 801 -21.99 9.93 4.13
CA ASN A 801 -22.84 10.49 3.08
C ASN A 801 -23.20 11.95 3.42
N LEU A 802 -22.69 12.88 2.61
CA LEU A 802 -22.81 14.31 2.81
C LEU A 802 -24.04 14.91 2.12
N GLU A 803 -24.78 15.74 2.85
CA GLU A 803 -25.80 16.64 2.33
C GLU A 803 -25.60 18.06 2.88
N VAL A 804 -25.80 19.08 2.04
CA VAL A 804 -25.73 20.49 2.47
C VAL A 804 -27.09 21.16 2.23
N ARG A 805 -27.72 21.63 3.31
CA ARG A 805 -29.02 22.33 3.30
C ARG A 805 -28.85 23.72 3.90
N LYS A 806 -28.83 24.77 3.06
CA LYS A 806 -28.58 26.16 3.51
C LYS A 806 -27.27 26.25 4.32
N SER A 807 -27.34 26.59 5.61
CA SER A 807 -26.20 26.65 6.52
C SER A 807 -25.78 25.30 7.10
N LEU A 808 -26.60 24.26 6.96
CA LEU A 808 -26.41 22.98 7.63
C LEU A 808 -25.65 21.99 6.74
N VAL A 809 -24.50 21.53 7.23
CA VAL A 809 -23.72 20.43 6.65
C VAL A 809 -24.05 19.17 7.44
N HIS A 810 -24.79 18.25 6.84
CA HIS A 810 -25.21 17.00 7.45
C HIS A 810 -24.43 15.83 6.86
N VAL A 811 -23.92 14.95 7.70
CA VAL A 811 -23.20 13.73 7.28
C VAL A 811 -23.75 12.53 8.02
N GLU A 812 -24.32 11.57 7.30
CA GLU A 812 -24.60 10.24 7.81
C GLU A 812 -23.31 9.42 7.83
N VAL A 813 -22.98 8.79 8.96
CA VAL A 813 -21.72 8.06 9.13
C VAL A 813 -21.85 6.65 8.56
N THR A 814 -20.93 6.28 7.65
CA THR A 814 -20.95 4.99 6.94
C THR A 814 -19.78 4.06 7.30
N THR A 815 -18.80 4.53 8.07
CA THR A 815 -17.69 3.66 8.51
C THR A 815 -18.19 2.48 9.33
N ALA A 816 -17.47 1.36 9.38
CA ALA A 816 -17.87 0.24 10.24
C ALA A 816 -17.82 0.61 11.74
N SER A 817 -16.77 1.34 12.14
CA SER A 817 -16.54 1.72 13.54
C SER A 817 -17.57 2.71 14.07
N LYS A 818 -18.00 3.65 13.23
CA LYS A 818 -18.89 4.78 13.57
C LYS A 818 -18.48 5.52 14.85
N SER A 819 -17.20 5.48 15.22
CA SER A 819 -16.74 5.93 16.54
C SER A 819 -15.93 7.21 16.46
N ARG A 820 -15.62 7.72 15.27
CA ARG A 820 -14.77 8.91 15.11
C ARG A 820 -15.25 9.82 14.00
N VAL A 821 -15.25 11.14 14.27
CA VAL A 821 -15.60 12.17 13.30
C VAL A 821 -14.65 13.36 13.43
N TYR A 822 -14.04 13.76 12.31
CA TYR A 822 -13.22 14.96 12.19
C TYR A 822 -13.95 16.03 11.39
N LEU A 823 -14.15 17.20 11.99
CA LEU A 823 -14.65 18.39 11.30
C LEU A 823 -13.50 19.36 11.07
N ALA A 824 -12.86 19.24 9.90
CA ALA A 824 -11.69 20.03 9.54
C ALA A 824 -11.90 21.56 9.59
N PRO A 825 -13.05 22.14 9.18
CA PRO A 825 -13.25 23.59 9.20
C PRO A 825 -13.18 24.25 10.58
N ILE A 826 -13.27 23.45 11.64
CA ILE A 826 -13.20 23.90 13.04
C ILE A 826 -12.19 23.07 13.85
N SER A 827 -11.36 22.27 13.17
CA SER A 827 -10.34 21.39 13.78
C SER A 827 -10.85 20.54 14.95
N LEU A 828 -12.07 20.01 14.83
CA LEU A 828 -12.74 19.28 15.91
C LEU A 828 -12.68 17.78 15.67
N TRP A 829 -12.02 17.05 16.57
CA TRP A 829 -11.93 15.59 16.55
C TRP A 829 -12.79 14.99 17.66
N LEU A 830 -13.79 14.21 17.27
CA LEU A 830 -14.75 13.58 18.15
C LEU A 830 -14.49 12.08 18.17
N VAL A 831 -14.32 11.49 19.35
CA VAL A 831 -14.01 10.06 19.51
C VAL A 831 -14.93 9.44 20.55
N LEU A 832 -15.52 8.29 20.21
CA LEU A 832 -16.31 7.46 21.11
C LEU A 832 -15.50 6.23 21.50
N ASP A 833 -15.31 6.07 22.80
CA ASP A 833 -14.71 4.88 23.41
C ASP A 833 -15.71 3.74 23.56
N ALA A 834 -17.00 4.08 23.61
CA ALA A 834 -18.16 3.20 23.48
C ALA A 834 -19.34 4.02 22.93
N GLY A 835 -20.35 3.33 22.40
CA GLY A 835 -21.43 3.93 21.62
C GLY A 835 -20.98 4.30 20.21
N THR A 836 -21.92 4.69 19.35
CA THR A 836 -21.62 5.01 17.95
C THR A 836 -22.38 6.22 17.43
N PHE A 837 -21.77 6.95 16.50
CA PHE A 837 -22.42 8.02 15.74
C PHE A 837 -23.36 7.43 14.69
N LYS A 838 -24.54 8.04 14.57
CA LYS A 838 -25.43 7.87 13.42
C LYS A 838 -25.14 8.94 12.37
N SER A 839 -25.10 10.20 12.80
CA SER A 839 -24.84 11.34 11.93
C SER A 839 -24.28 12.53 12.70
N VAL A 840 -23.64 13.45 11.98
CA VAL A 840 -23.17 14.73 12.52
C VAL A 840 -23.66 15.86 11.63
N SER A 841 -24.17 16.92 12.25
CA SER A 841 -24.62 18.13 11.57
C SER A 841 -23.85 19.35 12.06
N TYR A 842 -23.22 20.09 11.17
CA TYR A 842 -22.51 21.34 11.47
C TYR A 842 -23.23 22.53 10.86
N ASP A 843 -23.62 23.50 11.69
CA ASP A 843 -24.22 24.73 11.22
C ASP A 843 -23.15 25.80 10.98
N MET A 844 -23.02 26.25 9.73
CA MET A 844 -21.97 27.17 9.30
C MET A 844 -22.08 28.57 9.92
N GLN A 845 -23.26 28.98 10.39
CA GLN A 845 -23.52 30.32 10.93
C GLN A 845 -23.22 30.36 12.43
N SER A 846 -23.90 29.53 13.21
CA SER A 846 -23.76 29.42 14.66
C SER A 846 -22.49 28.67 15.08
N LYS A 847 -21.85 27.95 14.15
CA LYS A 847 -20.75 27.02 14.41
C LYS A 847 -21.11 25.85 15.32
N ALA A 848 -22.39 25.68 15.67
CA ALA A 848 -22.83 24.57 16.50
C ALA A 848 -22.71 23.22 15.75
N VAL A 849 -22.43 22.17 16.51
CA VAL A 849 -22.40 20.79 16.02
C VAL A 849 -23.46 19.97 16.75
N GLU A 850 -24.38 19.37 16.01
CA GLU A 850 -25.34 18.39 16.53
C GLU A 850 -24.87 16.98 16.18
N LEU A 851 -24.76 16.13 17.20
CA LEU A 851 -24.46 14.70 17.09
C LEU A 851 -25.75 13.92 17.25
N GLU A 852 -25.99 12.96 16.37
CA GLU A 852 -26.95 11.89 16.59
C GLU A 852 -26.18 10.62 16.97
N LEU A 853 -26.36 10.14 18.20
CA LEU A 853 -25.80 8.87 18.68
C LEU A 853 -26.82 7.75 18.49
N ASN A 854 -26.34 6.56 18.10
CA ASN A 854 -27.18 5.38 17.98
C ASN A 854 -27.73 4.93 19.37
N PRO A 855 -28.83 4.17 19.38
CA PRO A 855 -29.41 3.65 20.62
C PRO A 855 -28.44 2.79 21.44
N ARG A 856 -28.75 2.64 22.73
CA ARG A 856 -28.11 1.63 23.59
C ARG A 856 -28.40 0.21 23.08
N ASP A 857 -27.51 -0.71 23.40
CA ASP A 857 -27.74 -2.15 23.27
C ASP A 857 -27.61 -2.85 24.64
N GLU A 858 -27.70 -4.18 24.64
CA GLU A 858 -27.58 -5.02 25.86
C GLU A 858 -26.25 -4.83 26.59
N TYR A 859 -25.18 -4.50 25.87
CA TYR A 859 -23.82 -4.46 26.40
C TYR A 859 -23.26 -3.03 26.51
N THR A 860 -23.92 -2.04 25.91
CA THR A 860 -23.47 -0.65 25.80
C THR A 860 -24.60 0.31 26.15
N ASP A 861 -24.64 0.74 27.41
CA ASP A 861 -25.67 1.64 27.94
C ASP A 861 -25.22 3.12 27.98
N HIS A 862 -23.92 3.38 27.86
CA HIS A 862 -23.32 4.71 27.81
C HIS A 862 -22.43 4.89 26.59
N ALA A 863 -22.40 6.12 26.07
CA ALA A 863 -21.37 6.59 25.17
C ALA A 863 -20.30 7.34 25.95
N TYR A 864 -19.03 7.12 25.62
CA TYR A 864 -17.89 7.81 26.23
C TYR A 864 -17.25 8.72 25.19
N LEU A 865 -17.69 9.98 25.16
CA LEU A 865 -17.28 10.95 24.15
C LEU A 865 -16.05 11.75 24.61
N LYS A 866 -14.99 11.70 23.82
CA LYS A 866 -13.86 12.61 23.89
C LYS A 866 -14.00 13.70 22.82
N ILE A 867 -13.74 14.94 23.22
CA ILE A 867 -13.73 16.11 22.35
C ILE A 867 -12.30 16.64 22.34
N GLU A 868 -11.59 16.47 21.23
CA GLU A 868 -10.20 16.89 21.08
C GLU A 868 -10.09 17.99 20.00
N PRO A 869 -9.51 19.16 20.30
CA PRO A 869 -9.05 20.06 19.25
C PRO A 869 -7.81 19.42 18.58
N SER A 870 -7.79 19.34 17.25
CA SER A 870 -6.68 18.71 16.52
C SER A 870 -5.51 19.65 16.24
N VAL A 871 -5.81 20.95 16.10
CA VAL A 871 -4.87 22.06 15.98
C VAL A 871 -5.08 22.95 17.21
N ALA A 872 -4.15 23.85 17.50
CA ALA A 872 -4.37 24.97 18.43
C ALA A 872 -5.47 25.92 17.92
N SER A 873 -6.70 25.42 17.79
CA SER A 873 -7.89 26.22 17.62
C SER A 873 -8.12 26.96 18.93
N ASN A 874 -8.25 28.29 18.85
CA ASN A 874 -8.59 29.12 20.01
C ASN A 874 -10.04 28.92 20.47
N VAL A 875 -10.84 28.13 19.73
CA VAL A 875 -12.24 27.87 20.04
C VAL A 875 -12.37 26.51 20.72
N VAL A 876 -12.75 26.53 21.99
CA VAL A 876 -13.04 25.33 22.77
C VAL A 876 -14.50 24.95 22.55
N TYR A 877 -14.76 23.73 22.09
CA TYR A 877 -16.12 23.21 22.01
C TYR A 877 -16.48 22.49 23.30
N GLY A 878 -17.72 22.68 23.73
CA GLY A 878 -18.25 21.94 24.86
C GLY A 878 -19.69 21.52 24.66
N LEU A 879 -20.10 20.52 25.43
CA LEU A 879 -21.47 20.06 25.47
C LEU A 879 -22.36 21.11 26.13
N ARG A 880 -23.53 21.35 25.52
CA ARG A 880 -24.57 22.23 26.08
C ARG A 880 -25.18 21.64 27.36
N ASN A 881 -25.32 20.32 27.40
CA ASN A 881 -25.80 19.60 28.57
C ASN A 881 -24.63 19.23 29.48
N VAL A 882 -24.87 19.22 30.79
CA VAL A 882 -23.90 18.75 31.78
C VAL A 882 -23.95 17.23 31.83
N PHE A 883 -22.82 16.59 31.58
CA PHE A 883 -22.62 15.15 31.73
C PHE A 883 -21.49 14.90 32.71
N GLU A 884 -21.53 13.76 33.40
CA GLU A 884 -20.41 13.28 34.21
C GLU A 884 -19.19 13.08 33.31
N THR A 885 -18.01 13.41 33.83
CA THR A 885 -16.74 13.11 33.17
C THR A 885 -16.07 11.93 33.86
N GLU A 886 -15.73 10.91 33.07
CA GLU A 886 -15.00 9.72 33.53
C GLU A 886 -13.80 9.53 32.60
N ARG A 887 -12.58 9.43 33.15
CA ARG A 887 -11.35 9.21 32.37
C ARG A 887 -11.17 10.22 31.22
N ASN A 888 -11.36 11.51 31.53
CA ASN A 888 -11.32 12.62 30.58
C ASN A 888 -12.32 12.53 29.40
N LYS A 889 -13.41 11.77 29.57
CA LYS A 889 -14.46 11.57 28.56
C LYS A 889 -15.82 11.92 29.16
N PHE A 890 -16.73 12.45 28.35
CA PHE A 890 -18.11 12.67 28.75
C PHE A 890 -18.87 11.34 28.72
N LYS A 891 -19.42 10.95 29.87
CA LYS A 891 -20.25 9.76 30.04
C LYS A 891 -21.71 10.12 29.74
N ILE A 892 -22.18 9.72 28.57
CA ILE A 892 -23.49 10.09 28.04
C ILE A 892 -24.42 8.86 28.10
N PRO A 893 -25.48 8.86 28.91
CA PRO A 893 -26.42 7.74 28.98
C PRO A 893 -27.21 7.63 27.67
N LEU A 894 -27.08 6.48 27.01
CA LEU A 894 -27.77 6.19 25.75
C LEU A 894 -29.24 5.81 26.00
N LYS A 895 -30.09 6.07 24.99
CA LYS A 895 -31.53 5.80 25.04
C LYS A 895 -31.89 4.62 24.13
N ASN A 896 -33.11 4.10 24.23
CA ASN A 896 -33.64 3.09 23.30
C ASN A 896 -33.82 3.61 21.86
N GLY A 897 -33.71 4.93 21.65
CA GLY A 897 -33.76 5.58 20.35
C GLY A 897 -32.56 6.49 20.15
N VAL A 898 -32.47 7.10 18.96
CA VAL A 898 -31.39 8.05 18.63
C VAL A 898 -31.34 9.18 19.66
N LEU A 899 -30.15 9.43 20.20
CA LEU A 899 -29.91 10.51 21.15
C LEU A 899 -29.25 11.70 20.44
N LYS A 900 -29.85 12.89 20.57
CA LYS A 900 -29.28 14.13 20.07
C LYS A 900 -28.44 14.82 21.14
N VAL A 901 -27.23 15.21 20.78
CA VAL A 901 -26.28 15.90 21.65
C VAL A 901 -25.74 17.12 20.91
N LYS A 902 -25.72 18.29 21.56
CA LYS A 902 -25.28 19.55 20.94
C LYS A 902 -23.96 20.04 21.55
N LEU A 903 -23.01 20.36 20.67
CA LEU A 903 -21.77 21.07 20.99
C LEU A 903 -21.86 22.49 20.47
N GLU A 904 -21.38 23.43 21.28
CA GLU A 904 -21.31 24.85 20.95
C GLU A 904 -19.91 25.38 21.28
N PRO A 905 -19.42 26.40 20.55
CA PRO A 905 -18.25 27.18 20.97
C PRO A 905 -18.46 27.72 22.39
N ARG A 906 -17.46 27.57 23.26
CA ARG A 906 -17.42 28.16 24.61
C ARG A 906 -16.68 29.49 24.65
#